data_AF-A0A0C9Z055-F1
#
_entry.id   AF-A0A0C9Z055-F1
#
_cell.length_a   1.000
_cell.length_b   1.000
_cell.length_c   1.000
_cell.angle_alpha   90.00
_cell.angle_beta   90.00
_cell.angle_gamma   90.00
#
_symmetry.space_group_name_H-M   'P 1'
#
loop_
_entity.id
_entity.type
_entity.pdbx_description
1 polymer ?
#
loop_
_entity_poly.entity_id
_entity_poly.type
_entity_poly.pdbx_seq_one_letter_code
_entity_poly.pdbx_strand_id
1 'polypeptide(L)'
;MRRDRILQRTEAFRCQLDAMTSAYLQWCAGGKQTRRPEVDGGDDPTTRMLQLIVVDVFSAEKIGFATKPYDNFVASALVRQGVIPCSPITPTVIITIRALELYRVLYYCNPHFSIQAYVKTLCDLHGYEFRRYLSSQFSITFDVYLQLTASVDSLVDKVLHHDSPNWHLKHCCPACTYTLEGEQPLRFSILYALDGNDSLKCIQHKLLSKDGEGQSASIELPMCQVLTCDRYLSCKFVDQYASQDVVSMVRNEDSEVNPCAGRWKNMDDQKTKKTWGVYDETGIVLAVCRHGFSLLMVDMVQSGELAKYPLAIISKLLEVFGKDLGGGYDIGCQFKTMLDQSPLGPLAHSLNHTCLVGAFHGHAHRCLCQLDHLTTYTKGLGLEDLETCERTFSKSNALYHTGVIQSPTSTVRYASAFHQKQAISGYFKHNDDYEVYTNLSKFLYDNYKQALDTIRECEATLTGLMKEQNVPNEQVFEKWLVEEKAYLEQLSHEPPEEMLQMEYWEQLVKLTASKHDLDASRDAWAAFPAENTQLYASDATMMKKKEALRRHVLENYEKDLVCVQELERKLNIDIRWKPEDAEWQHAGRLVANREYQRALDRLEGLVVARIFELSKMNRASTGYKLRKHIAKALQARSSAIRAALDRYNTAARAMNPPRCQLHWDEVVEYAFLSEFDLLRDSRQDVSQQPWTTPAARLMMDWYFKKCRALEEVQCLNIEIRHFITYIQDEDRYLHRCEEQLRATHGPLAHQISIRRNVHGCFDTLHLKHLYNISQLRGFNGTLAPSISALKATGDS
;
A
#
# COMPACT_ATOMS: atom_id res chain seq x y z
N MET A 1 26.72 0.59 -34.27
CA MET A 1 25.93 0.25 -35.47
C MET A 1 24.50 -0.22 -35.17
N ARG A 2 24.24 -1.25 -34.34
CA ARG A 2 22.85 -1.70 -34.01
C ARG A 2 22.05 -0.70 -33.15
N ARG A 3 22.68 -0.08 -32.14
CA ARG A 3 22.07 0.95 -31.29
C ARG A 3 21.60 2.18 -32.08
N ASP A 4 22.49 2.68 -32.94
CA ASP A 4 22.25 3.83 -33.82
C ASP A 4 21.04 3.60 -34.77
N ARG A 5 20.92 2.39 -35.36
CA ARG A 5 19.77 2.01 -36.18
C ARG A 5 18.43 2.00 -35.42
N ILE A 6 18.42 1.62 -34.15
CA ILE A 6 17.18 1.60 -33.34
C ILE A 6 16.76 3.04 -33.04
N LEU A 7 17.69 3.90 -32.61
CA LEU A 7 17.43 5.31 -32.35
C LEU A 7 16.94 6.04 -33.59
N GLN A 8 17.62 5.88 -34.72
CA GLN A 8 17.20 6.47 -36.00
C GLN A 8 15.81 6.02 -36.42
N ARG A 9 15.45 4.74 -36.21
CA ARG A 9 14.12 4.24 -36.50
C ARG A 9 13.06 4.85 -35.58
N THR A 10 13.31 4.86 -34.27
CA THR A 10 12.38 5.44 -33.29
C THR A 10 12.16 6.92 -33.57
N GLU A 11 13.23 7.67 -33.85
CA GLU A 11 13.16 9.08 -34.20
C GLU A 11 12.41 9.31 -35.53
N ALA A 12 12.65 8.47 -36.54
CA ALA A 12 11.93 8.57 -37.80
C ALA A 12 10.43 8.28 -37.67
N PHE A 13 10.01 7.36 -36.79
CA PHE A 13 8.59 7.18 -36.45
C PHE A 13 8.04 8.39 -35.68
N ARG A 14 8.81 8.90 -34.71
CA ARG A 14 8.42 10.07 -33.91
C ARG A 14 8.11 11.28 -34.78
N CYS A 15 8.98 11.59 -35.76
CA CYS A 15 8.76 12.70 -36.70
C CYS A 15 7.53 12.51 -37.61
N GLN A 16 7.03 11.29 -37.75
CA GLN A 16 5.87 10.96 -38.59
C GLN A 16 4.58 10.73 -37.78
N LEU A 17 4.67 10.75 -36.44
CA LEU A 17 3.59 10.30 -35.55
C LEU A 17 2.31 11.11 -35.73
N ASP A 18 2.38 12.45 -35.84
CA ASP A 18 1.19 13.30 -36.01
C ASP A 18 0.45 13.00 -37.32
N ALA A 19 1.19 12.79 -38.41
CA ALA A 19 0.62 12.41 -39.71
C ALA A 19 0.01 11.00 -39.66
N MET A 20 0.67 10.06 -38.97
CA MET A 20 0.15 8.71 -38.77
C MET A 20 -1.09 8.70 -37.86
N THR A 21 -1.15 9.51 -36.80
CA THR A 21 -2.31 9.68 -35.93
C THR A 21 -3.51 10.20 -36.71
N SER A 22 -3.29 11.22 -37.55
CA SER A 22 -4.33 11.76 -38.44
C SER A 22 -4.85 10.70 -39.41
N ALA A 23 -3.95 9.90 -40.00
CA ALA A 23 -4.31 8.79 -40.88
C ALA A 23 -5.07 7.68 -40.15
N TYR A 24 -4.68 7.37 -38.90
CA TYR A 24 -5.34 6.38 -38.06
C TYR A 24 -6.78 6.78 -37.73
N LEU A 25 -7.00 8.05 -37.34
CA LEU A 25 -8.34 8.61 -37.11
C LEU A 25 -9.24 8.42 -38.33
N GLN A 26 -8.74 8.78 -39.52
CA GLN A 26 -9.47 8.62 -40.78
C GLN A 26 -9.80 7.14 -41.08
N TRP A 27 -8.84 6.24 -40.86
CA TRP A 27 -9.05 4.80 -41.06
C TRP A 27 -10.13 4.25 -40.13
N CYS A 28 -10.07 4.56 -38.84
CA CYS A 28 -11.08 4.13 -37.85
C CYS A 28 -12.49 4.58 -38.25
N ALA A 29 -12.64 5.86 -38.62
CA ALA A 29 -13.93 6.43 -39.01
C ALA A 29 -14.52 5.84 -40.30
N GLY A 30 -13.68 5.30 -41.19
CA GLY A 30 -14.10 4.74 -42.47
C GLY A 30 -14.83 3.40 -42.39
N GLY A 31 -15.06 2.84 -41.19
CA GLY A 31 -15.78 1.57 -41.01
C GLY A 31 -15.04 0.34 -41.59
N LYS A 32 -13.75 0.47 -41.89
CA LYS A 32 -12.92 -0.58 -42.52
C LYS A 32 -12.30 -1.56 -41.51
N GLN A 33 -12.65 -1.48 -40.23
CA GLN A 33 -12.08 -2.32 -39.16
C GLN A 33 -12.29 -3.83 -39.40
N THR A 34 -13.31 -4.22 -40.17
CA THR A 34 -13.63 -5.60 -40.50
C THR A 34 -13.14 -6.06 -41.88
N ARG A 35 -12.73 -5.13 -42.76
CA ARG A 35 -12.37 -5.44 -44.16
C ARG A 35 -10.86 -5.65 -44.29
N ARG A 36 -10.46 -6.62 -45.13
CA ARG A 36 -9.04 -6.76 -45.54
C ARG A 36 -8.61 -5.47 -46.29
N PRO A 37 -7.32 -5.11 -46.26
CA PRO A 37 -6.80 -4.06 -47.14
C PRO A 37 -7.13 -4.41 -48.59
N GLU A 38 -7.90 -3.57 -49.28
CA GLU A 38 -8.25 -3.74 -50.69
C GLU A 38 -7.08 -3.23 -51.55
N VAL A 39 -6.86 -3.89 -52.70
CA VAL A 39 -5.90 -3.40 -53.70
C VAL A 39 -6.49 -2.14 -54.31
N ASP A 40 -5.86 -0.98 -54.08
CA ASP A 40 -6.28 0.28 -54.70
C ASP A 40 -5.91 0.22 -56.19
N GLY A 41 -6.89 -0.08 -57.05
CA GLY A 41 -6.76 -0.17 -58.49
C GLY A 41 -6.82 1.19 -59.19
N GLY A 42 -6.07 2.17 -58.69
CA GLY A 42 -6.09 3.53 -59.23
C GLY A 42 -5.28 3.65 -60.52
N ASP A 43 -5.94 3.93 -61.63
CA ASP A 43 -5.37 4.26 -62.96
C ASP A 43 -4.64 5.64 -63.00
N ASP A 44 -4.20 6.18 -61.86
CA ASP A 44 -3.48 7.46 -61.81
C ASP A 44 -1.97 7.24 -62.04
N PRO A 45 -1.39 7.76 -63.14
CA PRO A 45 0.01 7.57 -63.50
C PRO A 45 1.01 8.18 -62.51
N THR A 46 0.55 8.99 -61.54
CA THR A 46 1.38 9.57 -60.48
C THR A 46 1.42 8.74 -59.20
N THR A 47 0.68 7.63 -59.14
CA THR A 47 0.61 6.73 -57.98
C THR A 47 1.83 5.81 -57.92
N ARG A 48 2.57 5.85 -56.81
CA ARG A 48 3.68 4.91 -56.59
C ARG A 48 3.16 3.64 -55.89
N MET A 49 3.32 2.50 -56.55
CA MET A 49 2.94 1.19 -56.02
C MET A 49 4.08 0.55 -55.22
N LEU A 50 3.79 0.17 -53.96
CA LEU A 50 4.71 -0.54 -53.07
C LEU A 50 4.23 -1.97 -52.88
N GLN A 51 5.08 -2.94 -53.18
CA GLN A 51 4.78 -4.36 -52.98
C GLN A 51 5.29 -4.80 -51.61
N LEU A 52 4.37 -5.06 -50.67
CA LEU A 52 4.67 -5.29 -49.26
C LEU A 52 4.10 -6.63 -48.78
N ILE A 53 4.77 -7.26 -47.80
CA ILE A 53 4.23 -8.43 -47.10
C ILE A 53 3.31 -7.94 -46.00
N VAL A 54 2.03 -8.29 -46.09
CA VAL A 54 1.00 -7.96 -45.11
C VAL A 54 0.78 -9.16 -44.20
N VAL A 55 1.02 -8.96 -42.90
CA VAL A 55 0.73 -9.95 -41.87
C VAL A 55 -0.60 -9.58 -41.22
N ASP A 56 -1.60 -10.43 -41.40
CA ASP A 56 -2.92 -10.36 -40.76
C ASP A 56 -3.13 -11.59 -39.84
N VAL A 57 -4.25 -11.67 -39.13
CA VAL A 57 -4.54 -12.75 -38.18
C VAL A 57 -4.49 -14.13 -38.86
N PHE A 58 -5.08 -14.27 -40.03
CA PHE A 58 -5.25 -15.57 -40.71
C PHE A 58 -4.43 -15.72 -41.99
N SER A 59 -3.63 -14.72 -42.37
CA SER A 59 -2.89 -14.76 -43.64
C SER A 59 -1.65 -13.89 -43.62
N ALA A 60 -0.62 -14.31 -44.35
CA ALA A 60 0.52 -13.50 -44.72
C ALA A 60 0.65 -13.48 -46.26
N GLU A 61 0.36 -12.33 -46.88
CA GLU A 61 0.24 -12.20 -48.33
C GLU A 61 1.02 -10.99 -48.86
N LYS A 62 1.50 -11.07 -50.10
CA LYS A 62 2.16 -9.94 -50.78
C LYS A 62 1.10 -9.09 -51.48
N ILE A 63 0.91 -7.86 -51.02
CA ILE A 63 -0.12 -6.94 -51.51
C ILE A 63 0.54 -5.65 -52.01
N GLY A 64 -0.02 -5.09 -53.09
CA GLY A 64 0.38 -3.79 -53.62
C GLY A 64 -0.38 -2.65 -52.94
N PHE A 65 0.35 -1.66 -52.44
CA PHE A 65 -0.19 -0.45 -51.80
C PHE A 65 0.10 0.77 -52.66
N ALA A 66 -0.94 1.56 -52.93
CA ALA A 66 -0.82 2.86 -53.56
C ALA A 66 -0.35 3.90 -52.54
N THR A 67 0.62 4.73 -52.94
CA THR A 67 0.98 5.98 -52.24
C THR A 67 0.71 7.15 -53.17
N LYS A 68 0.01 8.17 -52.68
CA LYS A 68 -0.45 9.30 -53.50
C LYS A 68 0.54 10.47 -53.38
N PRO A 69 0.59 11.37 -54.38
CA PRO A 69 1.55 12.49 -54.38
C PRO A 69 1.41 13.44 -53.19
N TYR A 70 0.23 13.52 -52.58
CA TYR A 70 -0.05 14.35 -51.41
C TYR A 70 0.21 13.64 -50.07
N ASP A 71 0.66 12.38 -50.08
CA ASP A 71 1.07 11.68 -48.87
C ASP A 71 2.47 12.14 -48.44
N ASN A 72 2.53 12.96 -47.40
CA ASN A 72 3.80 13.45 -46.84
C ASN A 72 4.75 12.33 -46.40
N PHE A 73 4.19 11.19 -45.98
CA PHE A 73 4.96 10.05 -45.49
C PHE A 73 4.33 8.71 -45.89
N VAL A 74 5.17 7.77 -46.35
CA VAL A 74 4.76 6.39 -46.68
C VAL A 74 4.08 5.71 -45.49
N ALA A 75 4.59 5.90 -44.27
CA ALA A 75 3.99 5.31 -43.08
C ALA A 75 2.55 5.79 -42.84
N SER A 76 2.28 7.10 -43.00
CA SER A 76 0.92 7.65 -42.86
C SER A 76 -0.04 7.13 -43.94
N ALA A 77 0.43 6.97 -45.18
CA ALA A 77 -0.36 6.41 -46.28
C ALA A 77 -0.77 4.95 -46.01
N LEU A 78 0.15 4.16 -45.42
CA LEU A 78 -0.10 2.78 -45.02
C LEU A 78 -1.08 2.70 -43.85
N VAL A 79 -0.92 3.55 -42.83
CA VAL A 79 -1.84 3.61 -41.68
C VAL A 79 -3.27 3.93 -42.13
N ARG A 80 -3.45 4.84 -43.09
CA ARG A 80 -4.77 5.15 -43.66
C ARG A 80 -5.45 3.93 -44.32
N GLN A 81 -4.66 2.94 -44.72
CA GLN A 81 -5.11 1.69 -45.33
C GLN A 81 -5.26 0.55 -44.32
N GLY A 82 -5.07 0.80 -43.01
CA GLY A 82 -5.31 -0.18 -41.95
C GLY A 82 -4.12 -1.03 -41.55
N VAL A 83 -2.90 -0.61 -41.95
CA VAL A 83 -1.67 -1.38 -41.75
C VAL A 83 -0.56 -0.48 -41.19
N ILE A 84 0.23 -1.00 -40.26
CA ILE A 84 1.36 -0.28 -39.67
C ILE A 84 2.66 -0.92 -40.15
N PRO A 85 3.63 -0.14 -40.66
CA PRO A 85 4.88 -0.67 -41.17
C PRO A 85 5.88 -1.01 -40.06
N CYS A 86 6.69 -2.05 -40.27
CA CYS A 86 7.82 -2.40 -39.40
C CYS A 86 9.02 -1.43 -39.54
N SER A 87 9.01 -0.56 -40.55
CA SER A 87 10.07 0.43 -40.85
C SER A 87 9.46 1.73 -41.40
N PRO A 88 9.89 2.92 -40.92
CA PRO A 88 9.23 4.18 -41.23
C PRO A 88 9.52 4.74 -42.62
N ILE A 89 10.59 4.29 -43.30
CA ILE A 89 11.06 4.89 -44.56
C ILE A 89 10.93 3.91 -45.72
N THR A 90 11.52 2.72 -45.58
CA THR A 90 11.49 1.66 -46.60
C THR A 90 10.89 0.38 -46.01
N PRO A 91 9.56 0.31 -45.85
CA PRO A 91 8.91 -0.89 -45.33
C PRO A 91 9.00 -2.04 -46.33
N THR A 92 9.14 -3.26 -45.79
CA THR A 92 9.03 -4.52 -46.53
C THR A 92 7.96 -5.44 -45.95
N VAL A 93 7.72 -5.30 -44.65
CA VAL A 93 6.72 -6.02 -43.86
C VAL A 93 5.84 -5.00 -43.15
N ILE A 94 4.55 -5.24 -43.15
CA ILE A 94 3.54 -4.44 -42.48
C ILE A 94 2.55 -5.36 -41.75
N ILE A 95 1.97 -4.90 -40.66
CA ILE A 95 1.02 -5.68 -39.86
C ILE A 95 -0.32 -4.95 -39.82
N THR A 96 -1.42 -5.68 -39.95
CA THR A 96 -2.76 -5.08 -39.88
C THR A 96 -3.03 -4.54 -38.47
N ILE A 97 -3.73 -3.40 -38.40
CA ILE A 97 -4.16 -2.82 -37.12
C ILE A 97 -5.06 -3.81 -36.36
N ARG A 98 -5.89 -4.60 -37.07
CA ARG A 98 -6.70 -5.68 -36.48
C ARG A 98 -5.87 -6.72 -35.74
N ALA A 99 -4.76 -7.19 -36.32
CA ALA A 99 -3.90 -8.17 -35.65
C ALA A 99 -3.24 -7.57 -34.39
N LEU A 100 -2.86 -6.30 -34.45
CA LEU A 100 -2.28 -5.58 -33.31
C LEU A 100 -3.32 -5.35 -32.20
N GLU A 101 -4.56 -4.98 -32.57
CA GLU A 101 -5.65 -4.78 -31.61
C GLU A 101 -6.09 -6.08 -30.95
N LEU A 102 -6.19 -7.17 -31.73
CA LEU A 102 -6.47 -8.49 -31.18
C LEU A 102 -5.42 -8.88 -30.14
N TYR A 103 -4.14 -8.66 -30.44
CA TYR A 103 -3.08 -8.90 -29.46
C TYR A 103 -3.20 -8.01 -28.22
N ARG A 104 -3.47 -6.70 -28.40
CA ARG A 104 -3.64 -5.75 -27.29
C ARG A 104 -4.71 -6.22 -26.31
N VAL A 105 -5.90 -6.57 -26.82
CA VAL A 105 -7.02 -7.05 -26.00
C VAL A 105 -6.66 -8.37 -25.34
N LEU A 106 -6.14 -9.36 -26.08
CA LEU A 106 -5.74 -10.65 -25.50
C LEU A 106 -4.69 -10.50 -24.40
N TYR A 107 -3.72 -9.61 -24.60
CA TYR A 107 -2.66 -9.36 -23.65
C TYR A 107 -3.18 -8.74 -22.35
N TYR A 108 -4.12 -7.79 -22.41
CA TYR A 108 -4.67 -7.19 -21.19
C TYR A 108 -5.70 -8.08 -20.49
N CYS A 109 -6.46 -8.90 -21.22
CA CYS A 109 -7.32 -9.91 -20.61
C CYS A 109 -6.51 -11.06 -19.99
N ASN A 110 -5.38 -11.43 -20.60
CA ASN A 110 -4.49 -12.47 -20.10
C ASN A 110 -3.01 -12.10 -20.32
N PRO A 111 -2.39 -11.45 -19.33
CA PRO A 111 -0.99 -11.00 -19.43
C PRO A 111 0.06 -12.11 -19.61
N HIS A 112 -0.34 -13.38 -19.47
CA HIS A 112 0.52 -14.52 -19.80
C HIS A 112 0.75 -14.67 -21.32
N PHE A 113 -0.07 -14.03 -22.15
CA PHE A 113 -0.01 -14.19 -23.59
C PHE A 113 1.06 -13.29 -24.24
N SER A 114 2.30 -13.79 -24.26
CA SER A 114 3.46 -13.05 -24.79
C SER A 114 3.39 -12.81 -26.31
N ILE A 115 4.08 -11.77 -26.80
CA ILE A 115 4.28 -11.49 -28.23
C ILE A 115 4.81 -12.73 -28.97
N GLN A 116 5.75 -13.45 -28.37
CA GLN A 116 6.31 -14.66 -29.00
C GLN A 116 5.24 -15.74 -29.15
N ALA A 117 4.41 -15.96 -28.13
CA ALA A 117 3.31 -16.91 -28.23
C ALA A 117 2.32 -16.51 -29.32
N TYR A 118 1.92 -15.24 -29.35
CA TYR A 118 1.01 -14.72 -30.37
C TYR A 118 1.58 -14.85 -31.80
N VAL A 119 2.84 -14.48 -32.00
CA VAL A 119 3.49 -14.58 -33.31
C VAL A 119 3.67 -16.04 -33.75
N LYS A 120 3.94 -16.96 -32.81
CA LYS A 120 3.91 -18.41 -33.11
C LYS A 120 2.52 -18.85 -33.56
N THR A 121 1.46 -18.42 -32.87
CA THR A 121 0.08 -18.69 -33.28
C THR A 121 -0.20 -18.17 -34.69
N LEU A 122 0.26 -16.95 -35.03
CA LEU A 122 0.14 -16.43 -36.40
C LEU A 122 0.90 -17.32 -37.40
N CYS A 123 2.13 -17.72 -37.09
CA CYS A 123 2.92 -18.61 -37.96
C CYS A 123 2.21 -19.95 -38.22
N ASP A 124 1.67 -20.56 -37.16
CA ASP A 124 0.93 -21.83 -37.26
C ASP A 124 -0.33 -21.68 -38.11
N LEU A 125 -1.09 -20.59 -37.93
CA LEU A 125 -2.26 -20.28 -38.75
C LEU A 125 -1.91 -20.01 -40.22
N HIS A 126 -0.75 -19.40 -40.49
CA HIS A 126 -0.29 -19.08 -41.84
C HIS A 126 0.39 -20.27 -42.53
N GLY A 127 0.63 -21.38 -41.81
CA GLY A 127 1.42 -22.51 -42.31
C GLY A 127 2.90 -22.15 -42.53
N TYR A 128 3.44 -21.22 -41.74
CA TYR A 128 4.80 -20.71 -41.88
C TYR A 128 5.69 -21.10 -40.68
N GLU A 129 6.99 -21.25 -40.92
CA GLU A 129 7.96 -21.57 -39.87
C GLU A 129 8.21 -20.34 -38.97
N PHE A 130 8.07 -20.50 -37.65
CA PHE A 130 8.40 -19.45 -36.70
C PHE A 130 9.90 -19.09 -36.73
N ARG A 131 10.18 -17.79 -36.92
CA ARG A 131 11.54 -17.22 -36.83
C ARG A 131 11.56 -16.09 -35.81
N ARG A 132 12.62 -16.05 -34.98
CA ARG A 132 12.75 -15.08 -33.87
C ARG A 132 12.61 -13.61 -34.30
N TYR A 133 13.04 -13.27 -35.51
CA TYR A 133 12.94 -11.89 -36.00
C TYR A 133 11.49 -11.44 -36.21
N LEU A 134 10.53 -12.36 -36.40
CA LEU A 134 9.11 -12.03 -36.57
C LEU A 134 8.54 -11.42 -35.29
N SER A 135 8.93 -11.93 -34.12
CA SER A 135 8.57 -11.33 -32.83
C SER A 135 9.16 -9.93 -32.65
N SER A 136 10.37 -9.68 -33.18
CA SER A 136 10.95 -8.34 -33.18
C SER A 136 10.19 -7.38 -34.10
N GLN A 137 9.81 -7.83 -35.30
CA GLN A 137 9.01 -7.04 -36.23
C GLN A 137 7.63 -6.71 -35.66
N PHE A 138 6.99 -7.68 -35.01
CA PHE A 138 5.72 -7.48 -34.32
C PHE A 138 5.86 -6.46 -33.19
N SER A 139 6.85 -6.63 -32.31
CA SER A 139 7.10 -5.71 -31.19
C SER A 139 7.28 -4.26 -31.66
N ILE A 140 8.09 -4.03 -32.70
CA ILE A 140 8.29 -2.68 -33.25
C ILE A 140 6.97 -2.05 -33.68
N THR A 141 6.16 -2.83 -34.41
CA THR A 141 4.90 -2.35 -34.95
C THR A 141 3.86 -2.15 -33.85
N PHE A 142 3.89 -2.98 -32.82
CA PHE A 142 3.05 -2.86 -31.64
C PHE A 142 3.39 -1.63 -30.80
N ASP A 143 4.67 -1.29 -30.62
CA ASP A 143 5.08 -0.06 -29.93
C ASP A 143 4.61 1.20 -30.67
N VAL A 144 4.63 1.17 -32.01
CA VAL A 144 4.08 2.26 -32.84
C VAL A 144 2.57 2.32 -32.70
N TYR A 145 1.89 1.16 -32.72
CA TYR A 145 0.46 1.08 -32.51
C TYR A 145 0.02 1.69 -31.18
N LEU A 146 0.68 1.32 -30.08
CA LEU A 146 0.39 1.85 -28.74
C LEU A 146 0.62 3.36 -28.64
N GLN A 147 1.61 3.91 -29.37
CA GLN A 147 1.83 5.36 -29.44
C GLN A 147 0.74 6.08 -30.24
N LEU A 148 0.22 5.45 -31.31
CA LEU A 148 -0.91 6.00 -32.07
C LEU A 148 -2.17 6.03 -31.20
N THR A 149 -2.48 4.94 -30.49
CA THR A 149 -3.65 4.91 -29.60
C THR A 149 -3.50 5.92 -28.46
N ALA A 150 -2.33 6.06 -27.85
CA ALA A 150 -2.07 7.09 -26.84
C ALA A 150 -2.22 8.53 -27.39
N SER A 151 -1.78 8.77 -28.63
CA SER A 151 -1.93 10.08 -29.29
C SER A 151 -3.41 10.40 -29.57
N VAL A 152 -4.18 9.40 -29.99
CA VAL A 152 -5.64 9.52 -30.17
C VAL A 152 -6.34 9.77 -28.83
N ASP A 153 -6.01 9.00 -27.79
CA ASP A 153 -6.54 9.19 -26.44
C ASP A 153 -6.31 10.63 -25.97
N SER A 154 -5.10 11.17 -26.16
CA SER A 154 -4.79 12.57 -25.80
C SER A 154 -5.61 13.59 -26.59
N LEU A 155 -5.89 13.35 -27.87
CA LEU A 155 -6.75 14.23 -28.67
C LEU A 155 -8.22 14.16 -28.21
N VAL A 156 -8.70 12.96 -27.88
CA VAL A 156 -10.04 12.76 -27.30
C VAL A 156 -10.14 13.45 -25.95
N ASP A 157 -9.17 13.26 -25.05
CA ASP A 157 -9.15 13.89 -23.74
C ASP A 157 -9.18 15.42 -23.85
N LYS A 158 -8.39 16.03 -24.73
CA LYS A 158 -8.40 17.49 -24.95
C LYS A 158 -9.77 18.02 -25.35
N VAL A 159 -10.48 17.31 -26.24
CA VAL A 159 -11.78 17.76 -26.73
C VAL A 159 -12.90 17.48 -25.73
N LEU A 160 -12.75 16.45 -24.90
CA LEU A 160 -13.62 16.21 -23.76
C LEU A 160 -13.25 17.05 -22.52
N HIS A 161 -12.24 17.92 -22.60
CA HIS A 161 -11.72 18.68 -21.45
C HIS A 161 -11.24 17.79 -20.28
N HIS A 162 -10.78 16.58 -20.59
CA HIS A 162 -10.25 15.58 -19.68
C HIS A 162 -8.71 15.65 -19.54
N ASP A 163 -8.06 16.69 -20.07
CA ASP A 163 -6.60 16.88 -20.07
C ASP A 163 -6.09 17.69 -18.86
N SER A 164 -6.97 18.02 -17.91
CA SER A 164 -6.58 18.74 -16.69
C SER A 164 -5.67 17.90 -15.77
N PRO A 165 -4.80 18.53 -14.95
CA PRO A 165 -3.93 17.80 -14.03
C PRO A 165 -4.72 16.92 -13.04
N ASN A 166 -4.29 15.67 -12.89
CA ASN A 166 -4.90 14.65 -12.03
C ASN A 166 -6.36 14.33 -12.41
N TRP A 167 -6.75 14.48 -13.68
CA TRP A 167 -8.10 14.18 -14.14
C TRP A 167 -8.51 12.74 -13.80
N HIS A 168 -7.65 11.74 -14.06
CA HIS A 168 -7.94 10.35 -13.73
C HIS A 168 -8.31 10.20 -12.24
N LEU A 169 -7.47 10.72 -11.35
CA LEU A 169 -7.72 10.63 -9.91
C LEU A 169 -9.07 11.22 -9.50
N LYS A 170 -9.46 12.36 -10.10
CA LYS A 170 -10.71 13.04 -9.80
C LYS A 170 -11.95 12.36 -10.37
N HIS A 171 -11.80 11.49 -11.36
CA HIS A 171 -12.91 10.93 -12.14
C HIS A 171 -12.88 9.40 -12.28
N CYS A 172 -11.91 8.70 -11.69
CA CYS A 172 -11.71 7.26 -11.92
C CYS A 172 -12.83 6.39 -11.36
N CYS A 173 -13.35 6.75 -10.18
CA CYS A 173 -14.35 5.96 -9.48
C CYS A 173 -15.61 6.80 -9.27
N PRO A 174 -16.70 6.53 -10.01
CA PRO A 174 -17.92 7.33 -9.89
C PRO A 174 -18.55 7.20 -8.51
N ALA A 175 -18.46 6.04 -7.87
CA ALA A 175 -18.98 5.84 -6.51
C ALA A 175 -18.23 6.67 -5.45
N CYS A 176 -16.92 6.91 -5.60
CA CYS A 176 -16.14 7.73 -4.66
C CYS A 176 -16.21 9.23 -4.96
N THR A 177 -16.14 9.61 -6.23
CA THR A 177 -15.78 10.99 -6.63
C THR A 177 -16.94 11.80 -7.19
N TYR A 178 -18.03 11.15 -7.61
CA TYR A 178 -19.18 11.81 -8.25
C TYR A 178 -20.17 12.38 -7.23
N THR A 179 -19.67 13.30 -6.40
CA THR A 179 -20.43 13.98 -5.32
C THR A 179 -21.61 14.80 -5.86
N LEU A 180 -22.70 14.85 -5.10
CA LEU A 180 -23.98 15.45 -5.49
C LEU A 180 -24.36 16.64 -4.60
N GLU A 181 -25.11 17.60 -5.17
CA GLU A 181 -25.59 18.76 -4.42
C GLU A 181 -26.50 18.34 -3.25
N GLY A 182 -26.15 18.78 -2.04
CA GLY A 182 -26.95 18.55 -0.82
C GLY A 182 -26.86 17.14 -0.23
N GLU A 183 -25.88 16.32 -0.65
CA GLU A 183 -25.66 15.02 -0.03
C GLU A 183 -25.13 15.13 1.41
N GLN A 184 -25.38 14.09 2.19
CA GLN A 184 -24.85 14.01 3.56
C GLN A 184 -23.37 13.65 3.50
N PRO A 185 -22.49 14.38 4.22
CA PRO A 185 -21.07 14.06 4.22
C PRO A 185 -20.83 12.72 4.91
N LEU A 186 -20.05 11.87 4.26
CA LEU A 186 -19.52 10.66 4.88
C LEU A 186 -18.38 11.01 5.82
N ARG A 187 -18.18 10.16 6.84
CA ARG A 187 -17.04 10.30 7.76
C ARG A 187 -15.70 10.15 7.04
N PHE A 188 -15.65 9.27 6.04
CA PHE A 188 -14.53 9.18 5.12
C PHE A 188 -15.00 9.59 3.73
N SER A 189 -14.39 10.62 3.15
CA SER A 189 -14.69 11.06 1.79
C SER A 189 -14.28 9.99 0.77
N ILE A 190 -13.10 9.37 0.99
CA ILE A 190 -12.61 8.22 0.23
C ILE A 190 -11.93 7.23 1.17
N LEU A 191 -12.27 5.96 1.01
CA LEU A 191 -11.54 4.83 1.56
C LEU A 191 -10.66 4.21 0.48
N TYR A 192 -9.39 4.00 0.81
CA TYR A 192 -8.43 3.35 -0.07
C TYR A 192 -7.55 2.36 0.68
N ALA A 193 -7.07 1.34 -0.02
CA ALA A 193 -6.02 0.44 0.44
C ALA A 193 -4.71 0.81 -0.24
N LEU A 194 -3.60 0.66 0.48
CA LEU A 194 -2.25 0.97 0.05
C LEU A 194 -1.34 -0.19 0.43
N ASP A 195 -0.60 -0.72 -0.54
CA ASP A 195 0.37 -1.78 -0.26
C ASP A 195 1.44 -1.90 -1.36
N GLY A 196 2.54 -2.59 -1.05
CA GLY A 196 3.60 -2.91 -1.99
C GLY A 196 3.45 -4.29 -2.63
N ASN A 197 3.90 -4.40 -3.87
CA ASN A 197 3.95 -5.66 -4.60
C ASN A 197 5.33 -5.85 -5.23
N ASP A 198 6.08 -6.81 -4.69
CA ASP A 198 7.41 -7.15 -5.17
C ASP A 198 7.38 -8.12 -6.37
N SER A 199 6.22 -8.60 -6.81
CA SER A 199 6.16 -9.53 -7.94
C SER A 199 6.59 -8.86 -9.25
N LEU A 200 6.35 -7.56 -9.43
CA LEU A 200 6.59 -6.85 -10.69
C LEU A 200 8.05 -6.35 -10.86
N LYS A 201 9.07 -7.15 -10.52
CA LYS A 201 10.50 -6.75 -10.64
C LYS A 201 10.98 -6.70 -12.09
N CYS A 202 11.81 -5.72 -12.42
CA CYS A 202 12.50 -5.52 -13.70
C CYS A 202 14.02 -5.63 -13.52
N ILE A 203 14.67 -6.43 -14.37
CA ILE A 203 16.12 -6.72 -14.27
C ILE A 203 16.93 -5.54 -14.80
N GLN A 204 18.02 -5.25 -14.10
CA GLN A 204 18.97 -4.23 -14.48
C GLN A 204 19.79 -4.61 -15.71
N HIS A 205 19.74 -3.77 -16.76
CA HIS A 205 20.56 -3.91 -17.96
C HIS A 205 21.84 -3.06 -17.85
N LYS A 206 22.80 -3.48 -17.02
CA LYS A 206 24.13 -2.83 -16.91
C LYS A 206 25.25 -3.69 -17.50
N LEU A 207 26.25 -3.02 -18.06
CA LEU A 207 27.51 -3.67 -18.49
C LEU A 207 28.40 -3.78 -17.24
N LEU A 208 28.77 -5.00 -16.84
CA LEU A 208 29.78 -5.20 -15.81
C LEU A 208 31.09 -4.55 -16.29
N SER A 209 31.51 -3.45 -15.66
CA SER A 209 32.87 -2.96 -15.81
C SER A 209 33.82 -4.01 -15.23
N LYS A 210 34.88 -4.37 -15.96
CA LYS A 210 35.89 -5.32 -15.46
C LYS A 210 36.65 -4.80 -14.23
N ASP A 211 36.52 -3.52 -13.92
CA ASP A 211 37.16 -2.87 -12.77
C ASP A 211 36.07 -2.21 -11.92
N GLY A 212 35.98 -2.60 -10.66
CA GLY A 212 34.85 -2.37 -9.75
C GLY A 212 34.68 -0.96 -9.19
N GLU A 213 35.12 0.11 -9.87
CA GLU A 213 35.10 1.47 -9.31
C GLU A 213 34.64 2.58 -10.29
N GLY A 214 33.77 2.26 -11.24
CA GLY A 214 33.13 3.26 -12.10
C GLY A 214 31.61 3.11 -12.16
N GLN A 215 30.86 4.23 -12.16
CA GLN A 215 29.42 4.24 -12.45
C GLN A 215 29.19 3.57 -13.82
N SER A 216 28.63 2.36 -13.80
CA SER A 216 28.32 1.60 -14.99
C SER A 216 27.13 2.24 -15.71
N ALA A 217 27.37 2.74 -16.93
CA ALA A 217 26.34 3.34 -17.77
C ALA A 217 25.27 2.31 -18.17
N SER A 218 23.99 2.70 -18.13
CA SER A 218 22.87 1.86 -18.54
C SER A 218 23.03 1.39 -19.99
N ILE A 219 22.66 0.13 -20.26
CA ILE A 219 22.64 -0.42 -21.62
C ILE A 219 21.38 0.02 -22.38
N GLU A 220 20.35 0.47 -21.65
CA GLU A 220 19.08 0.92 -22.23
C GLU A 220 19.28 2.14 -23.12
N LEU A 221 18.64 2.12 -24.29
CA LEU A 221 18.64 3.28 -25.18
C LEU A 221 17.76 4.36 -24.57
N PRO A 222 18.16 5.64 -24.60
CA PRO A 222 17.26 6.74 -24.27
C PRO A 222 16.04 6.64 -25.17
N MET A 223 14.89 6.30 -24.60
CA MET A 223 13.64 6.26 -25.36
C MET A 223 13.02 7.64 -25.29
N CYS A 224 12.75 8.22 -26.45
CA CYS A 224 12.00 9.48 -26.59
C CYS A 224 10.48 9.30 -26.41
N GLN A 225 10.04 8.08 -26.08
CA GLN A 225 8.64 7.75 -25.83
C GLN A 225 8.26 8.19 -24.43
N VAL A 226 7.16 8.94 -24.31
CA VAL A 226 6.62 9.44 -23.04
C VAL A 226 5.39 8.61 -22.70
N LEU A 227 5.35 8.07 -21.48
CA LEU A 227 4.14 7.45 -20.96
C LEU A 227 3.16 8.57 -20.61
N THR A 228 2.11 8.74 -21.40
CA THR A 228 1.01 9.65 -21.12
C THR A 228 0.06 8.98 -20.12
N CYS A 229 0.48 8.89 -18.87
CA CYS A 229 -0.34 8.31 -17.79
C CYS A 229 -0.16 9.10 -16.50
N ASP A 230 -1.26 9.54 -15.92
CA ASP A 230 -1.33 10.28 -14.65
C ASP A 230 -1.46 9.37 -13.43
N ARG A 231 -1.50 8.05 -13.62
CA ARG A 231 -1.51 7.05 -12.53
C ARG A 231 -0.14 6.84 -11.89
N TYR A 232 0.96 7.20 -12.57
CA TYR A 232 2.31 7.01 -12.06
C TYR A 232 2.87 8.30 -11.45
N LEU A 233 3.36 8.22 -10.22
CA LEU A 233 4.17 9.32 -9.67
C LEU A 233 5.60 9.26 -10.21
N SER A 234 6.13 10.42 -10.57
CA SER A 234 7.52 10.53 -11.03
C SER A 234 8.51 10.25 -9.89
N CYS A 235 9.66 9.63 -10.20
CA CYS A 235 10.72 9.41 -9.21
C CYS A 235 11.16 10.73 -8.56
N LYS A 236 11.22 11.83 -9.33
CA LYS A 236 11.55 13.17 -8.83
C LYS A 236 10.58 13.65 -7.74
N PHE A 237 9.29 13.33 -7.84
CA PHE A 237 8.31 13.67 -6.83
C PHE A 237 8.48 12.79 -5.58
N VAL A 238 8.66 11.49 -5.78
CA VAL A 238 8.82 10.50 -4.70
C VAL A 238 10.08 10.75 -3.87
N ASP A 239 11.19 11.12 -4.53
CA ASP A 239 12.47 11.34 -3.88
C ASP A 239 12.49 12.57 -2.96
N GLN A 240 11.49 13.45 -3.02
CA GLN A 240 11.29 14.52 -2.04
C GLN A 240 11.06 13.97 -0.63
N TYR A 241 10.59 12.73 -0.52
CA TYR A 241 10.30 12.04 0.74
C TYR A 241 11.40 11.04 1.15
N ALA A 242 12.53 11.02 0.44
CA ALA A 242 13.63 10.07 0.67
C ALA A 242 14.63 10.49 1.77
N SER A 243 14.41 11.62 2.47
CA SER A 243 15.36 12.21 3.43
C SER A 243 15.81 11.24 4.52
N GLN A 244 17.12 11.28 4.86
CA GLN A 244 17.76 10.43 5.88
C GLN A 244 17.13 10.55 7.28
N ASP A 245 16.52 11.70 7.59
CA ASP A 245 15.85 11.92 8.88
C ASP A 245 14.72 10.90 9.12
N VAL A 246 13.90 10.62 8.09
CA VAL A 246 12.80 9.63 8.15
C VAL A 246 13.33 8.21 8.38
N VAL A 247 14.51 7.87 7.83
CA VAL A 247 15.13 6.54 7.97
C VAL A 247 15.84 6.37 9.32
N SER A 248 16.42 7.45 9.86
CA SER A 248 17.05 7.44 11.19
C SER A 248 16.03 7.35 12.34
N MET A 249 14.82 7.88 12.13
CA MET A 249 13.69 7.81 13.07
C MET A 249 13.15 6.39 13.26
N VAL A 250 13.25 5.52 12.24
CA VAL A 250 12.88 4.08 12.31
C VAL A 250 13.81 3.28 13.23
N ARG A 251 15.02 3.78 13.52
CA ARG A 251 16.01 3.06 14.34
C ARG A 251 15.90 3.31 15.84
N ASN A 252 15.34 4.44 16.26
CA ASN A 252 15.13 4.79 17.68
C ASN A 252 13.76 4.31 18.16
N GLU A 253 13.56 2.99 18.22
CA GLU A 253 12.33 2.37 18.73
C GLU A 253 12.49 1.87 20.16
N ASP A 254 12.63 2.82 21.10
CA ASP A 254 12.07 2.69 22.46
C ASP A 254 10.96 3.75 22.64
N SER A 255 10.25 4.10 21.58
CA SER A 255 9.10 5.02 21.70
C SER A 255 7.94 4.26 22.34
N GLU A 256 7.59 4.65 23.57
CA GLU A 256 6.40 4.22 24.32
C GLU A 256 5.07 4.38 23.53
N VAL A 257 5.09 5.11 22.41
CA VAL A 257 3.93 5.54 21.62
C VAL A 257 3.34 4.45 20.70
N ASN A 258 4.11 3.45 20.24
CA ASN A 258 3.58 2.42 19.33
C ASN A 258 3.74 0.99 19.86
N PRO A 259 2.66 0.35 20.33
CA PRO A 259 2.74 -0.99 20.89
C PRO A 259 3.07 -2.07 19.85
N CYS A 260 2.95 -1.82 18.54
CA CYS A 260 3.17 -2.84 17.49
C CYS A 260 4.55 -2.79 16.82
N ALA A 261 5.34 -1.72 17.01
CA ALA A 261 6.58 -1.45 16.29
C ALA A 261 7.62 -2.60 16.31
N GLY A 262 7.87 -3.18 17.49
CA GLY A 262 8.86 -4.26 17.64
C GLY A 262 8.50 -5.61 16.96
N ARG A 263 7.29 -5.79 16.43
CA ARG A 263 6.82 -7.07 15.86
C ARG A 263 7.18 -7.26 14.39
N TRP A 264 7.33 -6.18 13.65
CA TRP A 264 7.49 -6.19 12.18
C TRP A 264 8.96 -6.15 11.73
N LYS A 265 9.91 -6.09 12.67
CA LYS A 265 11.36 -6.06 12.45
C LYS A 265 11.98 -7.32 11.82
N ASN A 266 11.19 -8.35 11.51
CA ASN A 266 11.69 -9.61 10.99
C ASN A 266 11.55 -9.72 9.46
N MET A 267 12.23 -8.81 8.75
CA MET A 267 12.71 -9.09 7.41
C MET A 267 14.14 -8.53 7.32
N ASP A 268 15.12 -9.43 7.23
CA ASP A 268 16.56 -9.14 7.34
C ASP A 268 17.05 -8.25 6.19
N ASP A 269 17.01 -6.92 6.40
CA ASP A 269 17.42 -5.85 5.48
C ASP A 269 18.79 -6.05 4.83
N GLN A 270 19.69 -6.78 5.49
CA GLN A 270 21.05 -7.00 4.97
C GLN A 270 21.10 -8.12 3.92
N LYS A 271 20.26 -9.15 4.04
CA LYS A 271 20.15 -10.21 3.01
C LYS A 271 19.36 -9.73 1.79
N THR A 272 18.29 -8.95 2.00
CA THR A 272 17.53 -8.34 0.91
C THR A 272 18.41 -7.37 0.11
N LYS A 273 19.15 -6.43 0.70
CA LYS A 273 19.97 -5.47 -0.08
C LYS A 273 20.91 -6.11 -1.13
N LYS A 274 21.50 -7.28 -0.86
CA LYS A 274 22.34 -8.01 -1.86
C LYS A 274 21.52 -8.63 -3.00
N THR A 275 20.26 -9.01 -2.78
CA THR A 275 19.37 -9.59 -3.79
C THR A 275 18.79 -8.54 -4.75
N TRP A 276 18.74 -7.26 -4.36
CA TRP A 276 18.04 -6.20 -5.10
C TRP A 276 18.96 -5.52 -6.12
N GLY A 277 20.28 -5.66 -5.99
CA GLY A 277 21.26 -5.11 -6.94
C GLY A 277 21.21 -5.69 -8.36
N VAL A 278 20.36 -6.69 -8.62
CA VAL A 278 20.11 -7.26 -9.96
C VAL A 278 18.92 -6.60 -10.66
N TYR A 279 18.11 -5.82 -9.95
CA TYR A 279 16.87 -5.24 -10.46
C TYR A 279 16.96 -3.70 -10.49
N ASP A 280 16.45 -3.07 -11.55
CA ASP A 280 16.29 -1.61 -11.60
C ASP A 280 15.04 -1.21 -10.83
N GLU A 281 13.89 -1.76 -11.21
CA GLU A 281 12.65 -1.72 -10.46
C GLU A 281 12.41 -3.03 -9.71
N THR A 282 12.08 -2.93 -8.44
CA THR A 282 11.98 -4.07 -7.54
C THR A 282 10.54 -4.40 -7.14
N GLY A 283 9.59 -3.69 -7.75
CA GLY A 283 8.15 -3.84 -7.60
C GLY A 283 7.44 -2.50 -7.73
N ILE A 284 6.18 -2.44 -7.33
CA ILE A 284 5.39 -1.21 -7.26
C ILE A 284 4.74 -1.06 -5.88
N VAL A 285 4.43 0.17 -5.50
CA VAL A 285 3.44 0.48 -4.45
C VAL A 285 2.19 1.00 -5.14
N LEU A 286 1.02 0.48 -4.75
CA LEU A 286 -0.27 0.76 -5.37
C LEU A 286 -1.27 1.26 -4.34
N ALA A 287 -2.00 2.32 -4.68
CA ALA A 287 -3.23 2.71 -4.01
C ALA A 287 -4.46 2.36 -4.85
N VAL A 288 -5.46 1.73 -4.23
CA VAL A 288 -6.75 1.38 -4.83
C VAL A 288 -7.89 1.87 -3.97
N CYS A 289 -8.96 2.40 -4.54
CA CYS A 289 -10.15 2.72 -3.75
C CYS A 289 -10.87 1.44 -3.28
N ARG A 290 -11.81 1.58 -2.34
CA ARG A 290 -12.62 0.46 -1.85
C ARG A 290 -13.35 -0.33 -2.95
N HIS A 291 -13.73 0.34 -4.04
CA HIS A 291 -14.40 -0.29 -5.19
C HIS A 291 -13.44 -0.99 -6.17
N GLY A 292 -12.13 -0.87 -5.97
CA GLY A 292 -11.10 -1.56 -6.76
C GLY A 292 -10.48 -0.77 -7.90
N PHE A 293 -10.86 0.49 -8.10
CA PHE A 293 -10.22 1.35 -9.11
C PHE A 293 -8.82 1.73 -8.67
N SER A 294 -7.86 1.65 -9.59
CA SER A 294 -6.47 2.02 -9.30
C SER A 294 -6.29 3.54 -9.30
N LEU A 295 -5.87 4.07 -8.16
CA LEU A 295 -5.70 5.51 -7.94
C LEU A 295 -4.31 5.97 -8.38
N LEU A 296 -3.27 5.43 -7.73
CA LEU A 296 -1.87 5.81 -7.94
C LEU A 296 -0.94 4.61 -7.83
N MET A 297 0.15 4.67 -8.60
CA MET A 297 1.23 3.70 -8.62
C MET A 297 2.58 4.41 -8.50
N VAL A 298 3.52 3.73 -7.85
CA VAL A 298 4.91 4.17 -7.73
C VAL A 298 5.84 3.00 -7.91
N ASP A 299 6.87 3.13 -8.74
CA ASP A 299 7.91 2.11 -8.83
C ASP A 299 8.80 2.12 -7.59
N MET A 300 9.03 0.93 -7.03
CA MET A 300 10.09 0.73 -6.06
C MET A 300 11.41 0.63 -6.82
N VAL A 301 12.32 1.58 -6.64
CA VAL A 301 13.58 1.64 -7.39
C VAL A 301 14.73 1.17 -6.50
N GLN A 302 15.33 0.04 -6.84
CA GLN A 302 16.49 -0.55 -6.16
C GLN A 302 16.36 -0.66 -4.61
N SER A 303 15.14 -0.74 -4.10
CA SER A 303 14.85 -0.77 -2.67
C SER A 303 13.58 -1.55 -2.37
N GLY A 304 13.45 -2.09 -1.15
CA GLY A 304 12.17 -2.55 -0.62
C GLY A 304 11.14 -1.45 -0.49
N GLU A 305 10.04 -1.75 0.19
CA GLU A 305 9.00 -0.79 0.56
C GLU A 305 9.53 0.22 1.59
N LEU A 306 10.23 1.24 1.11
CA LEU A 306 10.65 2.37 1.93
C LEU A 306 9.47 3.31 2.18
N ALA A 307 9.45 3.96 3.35
CA ALA A 307 8.39 4.90 3.73
C ALA A 307 8.16 6.04 2.72
N LYS A 308 9.16 6.41 1.90
CA LYS A 308 9.02 7.45 0.87
C LYS A 308 7.91 7.17 -0.16
N TYR A 309 7.67 5.90 -0.49
CA TYR A 309 6.67 5.52 -1.50
C TYR A 309 5.23 5.76 -1.01
N PRO A 310 4.80 5.19 0.13
CA PRO A 310 3.48 5.47 0.69
C PRO A 310 3.31 6.95 1.08
N LEU A 311 4.36 7.65 1.57
CA LEU A 311 4.29 9.09 1.84
C LEU A 311 3.98 9.91 0.58
N ALA A 312 4.66 9.61 -0.54
CA ALA A 312 4.42 10.30 -1.81
C ALA A 312 3.00 10.09 -2.32
N ILE A 313 2.48 8.86 -2.24
CA ILE A 313 1.08 8.56 -2.60
C ILE A 313 0.12 9.36 -1.73
N ILE A 314 0.30 9.33 -0.40
CA ILE A 314 -0.59 10.02 0.54
C ILE A 314 -0.57 11.53 0.31
N SER A 315 0.61 12.11 0.09
CA SER A 315 0.72 13.53 -0.28
C SER A 315 -0.15 13.87 -1.48
N LYS A 316 -0.09 13.04 -2.53
CA LYS A 316 -0.86 13.28 -3.75
C LYS A 316 -2.36 13.08 -3.55
N LEU A 317 -2.76 12.08 -2.77
CA LEU A 317 -4.17 11.85 -2.44
C LEU A 317 -4.75 13.02 -1.62
N LEU A 318 -3.99 13.53 -0.63
CA LEU A 318 -4.37 14.69 0.15
C LEU A 318 -4.48 15.97 -0.69
N GLU A 319 -3.57 16.17 -1.65
CA GLU A 319 -3.62 17.29 -2.59
C GLU A 319 -4.90 17.27 -3.44
N VAL A 320 -5.30 16.09 -3.92
CA VAL A 320 -6.38 15.95 -4.90
C VAL A 320 -7.75 15.83 -4.25
N PHE A 321 -7.89 15.01 -3.21
CA PHE A 321 -9.17 14.72 -2.57
C PHE A 321 -9.41 15.55 -1.30
N GLY A 322 -8.36 16.14 -0.73
CA GLY A 322 -8.47 16.98 0.44
C GLY A 322 -8.68 16.18 1.72
N LYS A 323 -9.78 16.48 2.42
CA LYS A 323 -10.01 16.06 3.80
C LYS A 323 -10.71 14.71 3.93
N ASP A 324 -10.62 14.15 5.13
CA ASP A 324 -11.37 12.99 5.59
C ASP A 324 -11.03 11.69 4.81
N LEU A 325 -9.76 11.50 4.46
CA LEU A 325 -9.29 10.28 3.79
C LEU A 325 -8.98 9.16 4.79
N GLY A 326 -9.44 7.94 4.51
CA GLY A 326 -9.11 6.73 5.28
C GLY A 326 -8.24 5.77 4.47
N GLY A 327 -6.99 5.58 4.88
CA GLY A 327 -6.02 4.74 4.19
C GLY A 327 -5.69 3.45 4.94
N GLY A 328 -6.10 2.31 4.40
CA GLY A 328 -5.71 0.98 4.89
C GLY A 328 -4.29 0.61 4.47
N TYR A 329 -3.47 0.19 5.44
CA TYR A 329 -2.13 -0.36 5.21
C TYR A 329 -1.82 -1.43 6.26
N ASP A 330 -1.11 -2.50 5.90
CA ASP A 330 -0.70 -3.60 6.77
C ASP A 330 -0.03 -3.14 8.06
N ILE A 331 0.88 -2.18 7.89
CA ILE A 331 1.61 -1.53 8.96
C ILE A 331 1.00 -0.18 9.34
N GLY A 332 -0.28 0.05 9.03
CA GLY A 332 -0.98 1.33 9.21
C GLY A 332 -0.80 1.95 10.59
N CYS A 333 -0.78 1.14 11.65
CA CYS A 333 -0.53 1.63 13.00
C CYS A 333 0.90 2.17 13.20
N GLN A 334 1.93 1.54 12.62
CA GLN A 334 3.32 2.00 12.65
C GLN A 334 3.53 3.16 11.69
N PHE A 335 2.88 3.07 10.54
CA PHE A 335 2.92 4.08 9.51
C PHE A 335 2.31 5.39 9.98
N LYS A 336 1.29 5.37 10.84
CA LYS A 336 0.75 6.58 11.48
C LYS A 336 1.84 7.39 12.17
N THR A 337 2.63 6.76 13.03
CA THR A 337 3.75 7.43 13.72
C THR A 337 4.76 8.00 12.72
N MET A 338 5.07 7.27 11.66
CA MET A 338 5.96 7.74 10.60
C MET A 338 5.38 8.94 9.83
N LEU A 339 4.08 8.92 9.54
CA LEU A 339 3.37 10.01 8.87
C LEU A 339 3.38 11.26 9.74
N ASP A 340 3.05 11.13 11.03
CA ASP A 340 2.99 12.23 12.00
C ASP A 340 4.35 12.92 12.16
N GLN A 341 5.44 12.14 12.12
CA GLN A 341 6.82 12.64 12.23
C GLN A 341 7.38 13.14 10.89
N SER A 342 6.72 12.85 9.77
CA SER A 342 7.16 13.30 8.45
C SER A 342 6.79 14.76 8.19
N PRO A 343 7.37 15.41 7.17
CA PRO A 343 6.93 16.72 6.71
C PRO A 343 5.44 16.80 6.33
N LEU A 344 4.79 15.66 6.05
CA LEU A 344 3.37 15.58 5.74
C LEU A 344 2.47 15.54 6.97
N GLY A 345 3.01 15.29 8.17
CA GLY A 345 2.24 15.16 9.41
C GLY A 345 1.28 16.33 9.67
N PRO A 346 1.74 17.60 9.62
CA PRO A 346 0.87 18.77 9.80
C PRO A 346 -0.27 18.83 8.78
N LEU A 347 0.02 18.51 7.51
CA LEU A 347 -0.98 18.52 6.44
C LEU A 347 -2.01 17.39 6.65
N ALA A 348 -1.53 16.17 6.93
CA ALA A 348 -2.37 15.01 7.21
C ALA A 348 -3.32 15.26 8.39
N HIS A 349 -2.83 15.88 9.47
CA HIS A 349 -3.66 16.29 10.60
C HIS A 349 -4.68 17.37 10.22
N SER A 350 -4.27 18.41 9.48
CA SER A 350 -5.17 19.50 9.07
C SER A 350 -6.31 19.02 8.16
N LEU A 351 -6.06 17.96 7.39
CA LEU A 351 -7.01 17.33 6.49
C LEU A 351 -7.70 16.10 7.11
N ASN A 352 -7.49 15.82 8.41
CA ASN A 352 -8.13 14.71 9.11
C ASN A 352 -7.89 13.33 8.42
N HIS A 353 -6.68 13.09 7.93
CA HIS A 353 -6.28 11.78 7.39
C HIS A 353 -6.25 10.73 8.51
N THR A 354 -6.77 9.54 8.21
CA THR A 354 -6.76 8.42 9.16
C THR A 354 -6.00 7.23 8.58
N CYS A 355 -4.94 6.81 9.27
CA CYS A 355 -4.27 5.53 9.01
C CYS A 355 -5.08 4.37 9.63
N LEU A 356 -5.42 3.40 8.80
CA LEU A 356 -6.24 2.24 9.12
C LEU A 356 -5.46 0.96 8.88
N VAL A 357 -5.90 -0.15 9.48
CA VAL A 357 -5.32 -1.47 9.27
C VAL A 357 -6.40 -2.40 8.70
N GLY A 358 -6.06 -3.13 7.64
CA GLY A 358 -6.97 -4.09 7.01
C GLY A 358 -7.44 -5.17 7.98
N ALA A 359 -8.65 -5.68 7.80
CA ALA A 359 -9.28 -6.62 8.73
C ALA A 359 -8.46 -7.92 8.90
N PHE A 360 -7.82 -8.39 7.83
CA PHE A 360 -7.03 -9.62 7.84
C PHE A 360 -5.74 -9.45 8.67
N HIS A 361 -5.09 -8.28 8.54
CA HIS A 361 -3.86 -7.94 9.24
C HIS A 361 -4.14 -7.40 10.64
N GLY A 362 -5.28 -6.75 10.87
CA GLY A 362 -5.73 -6.15 12.12
C GLY A 362 -5.69 -7.14 13.29
N HIS A 363 -6.11 -8.39 13.06
CA HIS A 363 -6.07 -9.42 14.09
C HIS A 363 -4.64 -9.83 14.51
N ALA A 364 -3.64 -9.59 13.66
CA ALA A 364 -2.23 -9.79 13.98
C ALA A 364 -1.62 -8.63 14.79
N HIS A 365 -2.38 -7.58 15.14
CA HIS A 365 -1.89 -6.51 16.02
C HIS A 365 -2.13 -6.80 17.51
N ARG A 366 -1.54 -6.01 18.41
CA ARG A 366 -1.81 -6.08 19.86
C ARG A 366 -3.22 -5.58 20.15
N CYS A 367 -3.84 -6.04 21.24
CA CYS A 367 -5.25 -5.72 21.53
C CYS A 367 -5.51 -4.22 21.59
N LEU A 368 -4.66 -3.46 22.30
CA LEU A 368 -4.76 -2.00 22.35
C LEU A 368 -4.77 -1.34 20.96
N CYS A 369 -3.88 -1.78 20.05
CA CYS A 369 -3.88 -1.34 18.66
C CYS A 369 -5.15 -1.76 17.90
N GLN A 370 -5.70 -2.96 18.18
CA GLN A 370 -6.96 -3.39 17.58
C GLN A 370 -8.13 -2.51 18.01
N LEU A 371 -8.19 -2.08 19.27
CA LEU A 371 -9.27 -1.19 19.75
C LEU A 371 -9.29 0.15 19.01
N ASP A 372 -8.13 0.63 18.57
CA ASP A 372 -7.98 1.89 17.84
C ASP A 372 -8.09 1.78 16.32
N HIS A 373 -7.66 0.65 15.75
CA HIS A 373 -7.43 0.53 14.31
C HIS A 373 -8.13 -0.64 13.62
N LEU A 374 -8.76 -1.56 14.37
CA LEU A 374 -9.52 -2.64 13.76
C LEU A 374 -10.77 -2.07 13.09
N THR A 375 -11.05 -2.56 11.89
CA THR A 375 -12.18 -2.13 11.07
C THR A 375 -13.51 -2.15 11.83
N THR A 376 -13.74 -3.16 12.66
CA THR A 376 -14.93 -3.31 13.50
C THR A 376 -15.19 -2.14 14.44
N TYR A 377 -14.14 -1.53 15.01
CA TYR A 377 -14.29 -0.44 15.99
C TYR A 377 -14.19 0.96 15.37
N THR A 378 -13.75 1.04 14.11
CA THR A 378 -13.63 2.31 13.38
C THR A 378 -14.99 2.79 12.90
N LYS A 379 -15.52 3.84 13.54
CA LYS A 379 -16.76 4.52 13.11
C LYS A 379 -16.60 5.06 11.68
N GLY A 380 -17.64 4.89 10.86
CA GLY A 380 -17.72 5.39 9.48
C GLY A 380 -17.09 4.48 8.42
N LEU A 381 -16.44 3.38 8.81
CA LEU A 381 -15.78 2.48 7.87
C LEU A 381 -16.77 1.55 7.15
N GLY A 382 -17.97 1.37 7.70
CA GLY A 382 -18.91 0.39 7.18
C GLY A 382 -18.39 -1.04 7.36
N LEU A 383 -18.69 -1.91 6.40
CA LEU A 383 -18.25 -3.32 6.38
C LEU A 383 -16.95 -3.52 5.57
N GLU A 384 -16.25 -2.43 5.25
CA GLU A 384 -15.01 -2.47 4.47
C GLU A 384 -13.89 -3.25 5.18
N ASP A 385 -13.22 -4.13 4.44
CA ASP A 385 -12.10 -4.93 4.95
C ASP A 385 -10.72 -4.31 4.68
N LEU A 386 -10.65 -3.35 3.73
CA LEU A 386 -9.43 -2.69 3.26
C LEU A 386 -8.38 -3.64 2.65
N GLU A 387 -8.80 -4.84 2.20
CA GLU A 387 -7.94 -5.89 1.63
C GLU A 387 -7.90 -5.83 0.09
N THR A 388 -8.25 -4.69 -0.49
CA THR A 388 -8.43 -4.54 -1.95
C THR A 388 -7.10 -4.62 -2.72
N CYS A 389 -5.98 -4.24 -2.11
CA CYS A 389 -4.65 -4.41 -2.72
C CYS A 389 -4.36 -5.88 -3.02
N GLU A 390 -4.60 -6.79 -2.08
CA GLU A 390 -4.27 -8.21 -2.26
C GLU A 390 -5.10 -8.89 -3.35
N ARG A 391 -6.39 -8.53 -3.43
CA ARG A 391 -7.26 -8.95 -4.54
C ARG A 391 -6.74 -8.45 -5.89
N THR A 392 -6.23 -7.23 -5.91
CA THR A 392 -5.69 -6.58 -7.10
C THR A 392 -4.37 -7.21 -7.54
N PHE A 393 -3.44 -7.43 -6.60
CA PHE A 393 -2.14 -8.05 -6.86
C PHE A 393 -2.28 -9.48 -7.36
N SER A 394 -3.22 -10.25 -6.81
CA SER A 394 -3.49 -11.60 -7.31
C SER A 394 -3.79 -11.64 -8.81
N LYS A 395 -4.43 -10.60 -9.36
CA LYS A 395 -4.70 -10.49 -10.80
C LYS A 395 -3.50 -9.92 -11.56
N SER A 396 -2.90 -8.84 -11.07
CA SER A 396 -1.78 -8.17 -11.76
C SER A 396 -0.51 -9.01 -11.82
N ASN A 397 -0.32 -9.95 -10.89
CA ASN A 397 0.81 -10.87 -10.89
C ASN A 397 0.87 -11.77 -12.14
N ALA A 398 -0.19 -11.86 -12.93
CA ALA A 398 -0.14 -12.49 -14.25
C ALA A 398 0.89 -11.84 -15.19
N LEU A 399 1.17 -10.53 -15.03
CA LEU A 399 2.19 -9.80 -15.80
C LEU A 399 3.61 -10.34 -15.59
N TYR A 400 3.87 -11.01 -14.46
CA TYR A 400 5.21 -11.41 -14.04
C TYR A 400 5.71 -12.74 -14.64
N HIS A 401 4.80 -13.65 -14.98
CA HIS A 401 4.99 -15.11 -14.94
C HIS A 401 6.39 -15.70 -15.25
N THR A 402 6.82 -16.55 -14.30
CA THR A 402 7.95 -17.48 -14.29
C THR A 402 7.47 -18.95 -14.27
N GLY A 403 7.04 -19.50 -15.40
CA GLY A 403 6.64 -20.91 -15.50
C GLY A 403 7.43 -21.68 -16.53
N VAL A 404 7.68 -22.93 -16.17
CA VAL A 404 8.57 -23.95 -16.74
C VAL A 404 8.26 -24.27 -18.21
N ILE A 405 8.66 -23.38 -19.12
CA ILE A 405 8.96 -23.70 -20.52
C ILE A 405 10.16 -22.82 -20.87
N GLN A 406 11.18 -23.36 -21.52
CA GLN A 406 12.38 -22.64 -22.00
C GLN A 406 12.02 -21.53 -23.00
N SER A 407 11.43 -20.43 -22.53
CA SER A 407 11.17 -19.20 -23.27
C SER A 407 11.54 -18.01 -22.36
N PRO A 408 12.47 -17.14 -22.77
CA PRO A 408 12.96 -16.01 -21.96
C PRO A 408 11.96 -14.84 -21.86
N THR A 409 10.66 -15.10 -21.89
CA THR A 409 9.60 -14.07 -22.00
C THR A 409 8.77 -13.99 -20.73
N SER A 410 9.37 -13.45 -19.67
CA SER A 410 8.59 -12.63 -18.74
C SER A 410 8.40 -11.28 -19.40
N THR A 411 7.15 -10.85 -19.59
CA THR A 411 6.83 -9.65 -20.39
C THR A 411 7.30 -8.36 -19.75
N VAL A 412 7.36 -8.30 -18.40
CA VAL A 412 7.82 -7.12 -17.67
C VAL A 412 9.23 -7.25 -17.07
N ARG A 413 9.69 -8.46 -16.71
CA ARG A 413 10.98 -8.63 -16.00
C ARG A 413 12.21 -8.33 -16.85
N TYR A 414 12.15 -8.65 -18.13
CA TYR A 414 13.23 -8.40 -19.08
C TYR A 414 12.93 -7.21 -20.01
N ALA A 415 11.79 -6.56 -19.79
CA ALA A 415 11.47 -5.32 -20.47
C ALA A 415 12.42 -4.21 -20.03
N SER A 416 12.48 -3.13 -20.79
CA SER A 416 13.03 -1.88 -20.28
C SER A 416 12.06 -1.25 -19.27
N ALA A 417 12.56 -0.36 -18.40
CA ALA A 417 11.73 0.41 -17.46
C ALA A 417 10.47 1.05 -18.10
N PHE A 418 10.60 1.64 -19.29
CA PHE A 418 9.44 2.23 -20.00
C PHE A 418 8.40 1.19 -20.40
N HIS A 419 8.78 0.12 -21.09
CA HIS A 419 7.86 -0.94 -21.51
C HIS A 419 7.21 -1.66 -20.32
N GLN A 420 7.92 -1.80 -19.20
CA GLN A 420 7.32 -2.28 -17.95
C GLN A 420 6.19 -1.34 -17.50
N LYS A 421 6.45 -0.03 -17.37
CA LYS A 421 5.42 0.93 -16.96
C LYS A 421 4.27 1.00 -17.96
N GLN A 422 4.55 0.93 -19.26
CA GLN A 422 3.53 0.89 -20.31
C GLN A 422 2.63 -0.36 -20.18
N ALA A 423 3.22 -1.53 -19.94
CA ALA A 423 2.48 -2.77 -19.74
C ALA A 423 1.61 -2.71 -18.47
N ILE A 424 2.18 -2.28 -17.34
CA ILE A 424 1.47 -2.16 -16.06
C ILE A 424 0.33 -1.13 -16.18
N SER A 425 0.63 0.07 -16.69
CA SER A 425 -0.35 1.13 -16.86
C SER A 425 -1.48 0.72 -17.80
N GLY A 426 -1.16 0.07 -18.93
CA GLY A 426 -2.16 -0.40 -19.88
C GLY A 426 -3.05 -1.49 -19.30
N TYR A 427 -2.47 -2.40 -18.51
CA TYR A 427 -3.22 -3.43 -17.80
C TYR A 427 -4.20 -2.81 -16.79
N PHE A 428 -3.76 -1.89 -15.95
CA PHE A 428 -4.63 -1.25 -14.96
C PHE A 428 -5.73 -0.39 -15.60
N LYS A 429 -5.43 0.34 -16.69
CA LYS A 429 -6.46 1.06 -17.46
C LYS A 429 -7.52 0.09 -18.00
N HIS A 430 -7.10 -0.99 -18.66
CA HIS A 430 -8.02 -2.00 -19.19
C HIS A 430 -8.82 -2.70 -18.09
N ASN A 431 -8.19 -3.07 -16.98
CA ASN A 431 -8.86 -3.70 -15.85
C ASN A 431 -9.88 -2.76 -15.22
N ASP A 432 -9.57 -1.46 -15.07
CA ASP A 432 -10.53 -0.49 -14.54
C ASP A 432 -11.76 -0.37 -15.46
N ASP A 433 -11.55 -0.23 -16.78
CA ASP A 433 -12.61 -0.02 -17.77
C ASP A 433 -13.51 -1.27 -17.97
N TYR A 434 -12.94 -2.47 -17.98
CA TYR A 434 -13.66 -3.70 -18.39
C TYR A 434 -13.95 -4.68 -17.25
N GLU A 435 -13.19 -4.64 -16.15
CA GLU A 435 -13.38 -5.55 -15.02
C GLU A 435 -13.94 -4.82 -13.80
N VAL A 436 -13.32 -3.72 -13.36
CA VAL A 436 -13.73 -3.00 -12.14
C VAL A 436 -15.05 -2.27 -12.38
N TYR A 437 -15.15 -1.47 -13.45
CA TYR A 437 -16.36 -0.73 -13.79
C TYR A 437 -17.56 -1.67 -13.95
N THR A 438 -17.43 -2.72 -14.75
CA THR A 438 -18.47 -3.77 -14.95
C THR A 438 -18.97 -4.36 -13.63
N ASN A 439 -18.06 -4.61 -12.68
CA ASN A 439 -18.39 -5.21 -11.39
C ASN A 439 -18.88 -4.20 -10.34
N LEU A 440 -18.80 -2.88 -10.58
CA LEU A 440 -19.15 -1.85 -9.60
C LEU A 440 -20.60 -2.00 -9.09
N SER A 441 -21.57 -2.10 -10.01
CA SER A 441 -22.97 -2.32 -9.63
C SER A 441 -23.22 -3.62 -8.85
N LYS A 442 -22.43 -4.66 -9.14
CA LYS A 442 -22.50 -5.95 -8.45
C LYS A 442 -21.91 -5.85 -7.05
N PHE A 443 -20.79 -5.15 -6.91
CA PHE A 443 -20.20 -4.81 -5.61
C PHE A 443 -21.20 -4.07 -4.73
N LEU A 444 -21.87 -3.03 -5.26
CA LEU A 444 -22.88 -2.28 -4.51
C LEU A 444 -24.05 -3.19 -4.09
N TYR A 445 -24.53 -4.05 -4.98
CA TYR A 445 -25.62 -4.99 -4.68
C TYR A 445 -25.24 -6.04 -3.63
N ASP A 446 -24.10 -6.70 -3.80
CA ASP A 446 -23.66 -7.77 -2.91
C ASP A 446 -23.38 -7.22 -1.49
N ASN A 447 -22.74 -6.04 -1.38
CA ASN A 447 -22.48 -5.38 -0.09
C ASN A 447 -23.78 -4.88 0.56
N TYR A 448 -24.73 -4.32 -0.19
CA TYR A 448 -26.01 -3.88 0.36
C TYR A 448 -26.78 -5.06 0.95
N LYS A 449 -26.84 -6.17 0.20
CA LYS A 449 -27.46 -7.41 0.65
C LYS A 449 -26.75 -7.94 1.90
N GLN A 450 -25.42 -8.01 1.89
CA GLN A 450 -24.63 -8.45 3.03
C GLN A 450 -24.88 -7.59 4.28
N ALA A 451 -24.97 -6.27 4.12
CA ALA A 451 -25.24 -5.36 5.22
C ALA A 451 -26.64 -5.61 5.82
N LEU A 452 -27.67 -5.73 4.97
CA LEU A 452 -29.03 -6.05 5.42
C LEU A 452 -29.13 -7.42 6.12
N ASP A 453 -28.51 -8.45 5.55
CA ASP A 453 -28.49 -9.79 6.15
C ASP A 453 -27.75 -9.76 7.49
N THR A 454 -26.64 -9.02 7.57
CA THR A 454 -25.88 -8.83 8.81
C THR A 454 -26.71 -8.11 9.87
N ILE A 455 -27.42 -7.03 9.53
CA ILE A 455 -28.27 -6.31 10.48
C ILE A 455 -29.32 -7.25 11.06
N ARG A 456 -30.02 -8.01 10.21
CA ARG A 456 -31.06 -8.96 10.63
C ARG A 456 -30.52 -10.06 11.54
N GLU A 457 -29.36 -10.62 11.20
CA GLU A 457 -28.70 -11.64 12.02
C GLU A 457 -28.27 -11.07 13.37
N CYS A 458 -27.66 -9.88 13.38
CA CYS A 458 -27.22 -9.22 14.61
C CYS A 458 -28.42 -8.88 15.51
N GLU A 459 -29.50 -8.32 14.97
CA GLU A 459 -30.70 -7.98 15.74
C GLU A 459 -31.34 -9.22 16.39
N ALA A 460 -31.43 -10.33 15.65
CA ALA A 460 -31.98 -11.57 16.17
C ALA A 460 -31.11 -12.15 17.30
N THR A 461 -29.81 -12.27 17.08
CA THR A 461 -28.88 -12.90 18.04
C THR A 461 -28.61 -12.00 19.25
N LEU A 462 -28.33 -10.71 19.04
CA LEU A 462 -27.99 -9.76 20.12
C LEU A 462 -29.16 -9.60 21.10
N THR A 463 -30.40 -9.51 20.60
CA THR A 463 -31.59 -9.39 21.45
C THR A 463 -31.77 -10.60 22.37
N GLY A 464 -31.48 -11.82 21.88
CA GLY A 464 -31.51 -13.04 22.68
C GLY A 464 -30.45 -13.02 23.78
N LEU A 465 -29.20 -12.76 23.40
CA LEU A 465 -28.07 -12.73 24.34
C LEU A 465 -28.22 -11.65 25.41
N MET A 466 -28.70 -10.45 25.06
CA MET A 466 -28.93 -9.37 26.03
C MET A 466 -29.98 -9.75 27.07
N LYS A 467 -31.04 -10.48 26.67
CA LYS A 467 -32.06 -10.98 27.61
C LYS A 467 -31.49 -12.05 28.54
N GLU A 468 -30.70 -12.98 28.01
CA GLU A 468 -30.06 -14.04 28.80
C GLU A 468 -29.07 -13.48 29.82
N GLN A 469 -28.32 -12.43 29.45
CA GLN A 469 -27.29 -11.82 30.29
C GLN A 469 -27.78 -10.61 31.11
N ASN A 470 -29.09 -10.32 31.11
CA ASN A 470 -29.71 -9.19 31.81
C ASN A 470 -29.06 -7.81 31.49
N VAL A 471 -28.66 -7.60 30.23
CA VAL A 471 -28.11 -6.31 29.78
C VAL A 471 -29.25 -5.37 29.39
N PRO A 472 -29.39 -4.19 30.05
CA PRO A 472 -30.60 -3.37 29.92
C PRO A 472 -30.65 -2.56 28.62
N ASN A 473 -29.52 -2.17 28.05
CA ASN A 473 -29.44 -1.39 26.81
C ASN A 473 -28.10 -1.56 26.10
N GLU A 474 -28.06 -1.17 24.82
CA GLU A 474 -26.88 -1.32 23.97
C GLU A 474 -25.77 -0.29 24.24
N GLN A 475 -26.07 0.84 24.90
CA GLN A 475 -25.05 1.88 25.20
C GLN A 475 -23.96 1.37 26.13
N VAL A 476 -24.27 0.31 26.89
CA VAL A 476 -23.31 -0.40 27.73
C VAL A 476 -22.10 -0.90 26.94
N PHE A 477 -22.26 -1.29 25.67
CA PHE A 477 -21.16 -1.83 24.86
C PHE A 477 -20.12 -0.77 24.47
N GLU A 478 -20.53 0.48 24.19
CA GLU A 478 -19.59 1.58 23.96
C GLU A 478 -18.80 1.90 25.23
N LYS A 479 -19.47 1.86 26.39
CA LYS A 479 -18.82 2.07 27.70
C LYS A 479 -17.79 0.97 27.98
N TRP A 480 -18.15 -0.29 27.74
CA TRP A 480 -17.24 -1.43 27.92
C TRP A 480 -15.99 -1.34 27.03
N LEU A 481 -16.13 -0.89 25.77
CA LEU A 481 -14.98 -0.68 24.89
C LEU A 481 -14.02 0.39 25.43
N VAL A 482 -14.56 1.48 25.96
CA VAL A 482 -13.77 2.58 26.56
C VAL A 482 -13.09 2.11 27.84
N GLU A 483 -13.78 1.34 28.69
CA GLU A 483 -13.22 0.74 29.91
C GLU A 483 -12.08 -0.23 29.59
N GLU A 484 -12.25 -1.11 28.59
CA GLU A 484 -11.20 -2.02 28.12
C GLU A 484 -9.96 -1.23 27.64
N LYS A 485 -10.17 -0.17 26.85
CA LYS A 485 -9.09 0.66 26.34
C LYS A 485 -8.35 1.38 27.48
N ALA A 486 -9.09 2.07 28.35
CA ALA A 486 -8.51 2.82 29.47
C ALA A 486 -7.71 1.90 30.41
N TYR A 487 -8.19 0.67 30.62
CA TYR A 487 -7.47 -0.34 31.39
C TYR A 487 -6.11 -0.68 30.75
N LEU A 488 -6.11 -1.02 29.46
CA LEU A 488 -4.89 -1.37 28.73
C LEU A 488 -3.90 -0.19 28.63
N GLU A 489 -4.39 1.05 28.57
CA GLU A 489 -3.56 2.26 28.60
C GLU A 489 -2.95 2.51 29.99
N GLN A 490 -3.70 2.30 31.08
CA GLN A 490 -3.19 2.46 32.44
C GLN A 490 -2.03 1.49 32.75
N LEU A 491 -2.06 0.27 32.20
CA LEU A 491 -0.96 -0.68 32.30
C LEU A 491 0.33 -0.23 31.57
N SER A 492 0.29 0.87 30.81
CA SER A 492 1.44 1.37 30.05
C SER A 492 2.14 2.58 30.68
N HIS A 493 1.60 3.18 31.74
CA HIS A 493 2.15 4.40 32.36
C HIS A 493 2.42 4.25 33.87
N GLU A 494 3.53 4.82 34.34
CA GLU A 494 3.88 4.88 35.77
C GLU A 494 3.67 6.28 36.36
N PRO A 495 3.38 6.41 37.67
CA PRO A 495 3.28 7.69 38.36
C PRO A 495 4.59 8.50 38.29
N PRO A 496 4.57 9.77 37.84
CA PRO A 496 5.79 10.58 37.64
C PRO A 496 6.64 10.82 38.89
N GLU A 497 6.01 10.88 40.06
CA GLU A 497 6.66 11.20 41.33
C GLU A 497 7.51 10.03 41.86
N GLU A 498 6.98 8.80 41.77
CA GLU A 498 7.72 7.58 42.11
C GLU A 498 8.86 7.34 41.13
N MET A 499 8.70 7.67 39.84
CA MET A 499 9.76 7.58 38.84
C MET A 499 10.98 8.43 39.19
N LEU A 500 10.79 9.66 39.66
CA LEU A 500 11.89 10.56 40.03
C LEU A 500 12.63 10.06 41.29
N GLN A 501 11.93 9.54 42.30
CA GLN A 501 12.55 8.97 43.50
C GLN A 501 13.36 7.70 43.19
N MET A 502 12.87 6.87 42.27
CA MET A 502 13.58 5.67 41.80
C MET A 502 14.81 6.03 40.95
N GLU A 503 14.69 7.02 40.05
CA GLU A 503 15.82 7.53 39.26
C GLU A 503 16.91 8.10 40.18
N TYR A 504 16.51 8.83 41.23
CA TYR A 504 17.42 9.31 42.25
C TYR A 504 18.15 8.17 42.97
N TRP A 505 17.43 7.13 43.39
CA TRP A 505 18.03 5.95 44.03
C TRP A 505 19.03 5.23 43.10
N GLU A 506 18.69 5.01 41.83
CA GLU A 506 19.58 4.37 40.86
C GLU A 506 20.85 5.20 40.61
N GLN A 507 20.73 6.53 40.56
CA GLN A 507 21.87 7.43 40.41
C GLN A 507 22.74 7.47 41.67
N LEU A 508 22.18 7.33 42.87
CA LEU A 508 22.96 7.18 44.10
C LEU A 508 23.76 5.88 44.11
N VAL A 509 23.18 4.78 43.62
CA VAL A 509 23.90 3.51 43.46
C VAL A 509 25.06 3.65 42.46
N LYS A 510 24.84 4.30 41.32
CA LYS A 510 25.89 4.60 40.32
C LYS A 510 26.99 5.48 40.90
N LEU A 511 26.63 6.55 41.59
CA LEU A 511 27.57 7.44 42.26
C LEU A 511 28.44 6.71 43.29
N THR A 512 27.85 5.74 44.01
CA THR A 512 28.57 4.92 44.98
C THR A 512 29.57 3.98 44.28
N ALA A 513 29.17 3.38 43.15
CA ALA A 513 30.05 2.54 42.35
C ALA A 513 31.19 3.35 41.70
N SER A 514 30.90 4.49 41.08
CA SER A 514 31.92 5.35 40.47
C SER A 514 32.86 5.96 41.51
N LYS A 515 32.37 6.23 42.73
CA LYS A 515 33.23 6.61 43.86
C LYS A 515 34.18 5.48 44.26
N HIS A 516 33.70 4.25 44.36
CA HIS A 516 34.54 3.09 44.65
C HIS A 516 35.61 2.89 43.57
N ASP A 517 35.26 3.03 42.30
CA ASP A 517 36.21 2.96 41.19
C ASP A 517 37.26 4.09 41.25
N LEU A 518 36.84 5.30 41.64
CA LEU A 518 37.72 6.45 41.81
C LEU A 518 38.71 6.23 42.97
N ASP A 519 38.21 5.74 44.12
CA ASP A 519 39.05 5.42 45.27
C ASP A 519 40.03 4.29 44.93
N ALA A 520 39.59 3.22 44.26
CA ALA A 520 40.45 2.14 43.78
C ALA A 520 41.52 2.63 42.78
N SER A 521 41.16 3.56 41.88
CA SER A 521 42.09 4.20 40.94
C SER A 521 43.11 5.07 41.67
N ARG A 522 42.68 5.81 42.70
CA ARG A 522 43.56 6.65 43.53
C ARG A 522 44.54 5.81 44.34
N ASP A 523 44.09 4.71 44.92
CA ASP A 523 44.93 3.79 45.69
C ASP A 523 45.95 3.07 44.79
N ALA A 524 45.51 2.63 43.60
CA ALA A 524 46.40 2.06 42.59
C ALA A 524 47.43 3.06 42.04
N TRP A 525 47.13 4.37 42.08
CA TRP A 525 48.07 5.43 41.74
C TRP A 525 49.06 5.71 42.89
N ALA A 526 48.58 5.74 44.13
CA ALA A 526 49.39 5.97 45.33
C ALA A 526 50.39 4.84 45.62
N ALA A 527 50.10 3.61 45.18
CA ALA A 527 50.97 2.45 45.31
C ALA A 527 52.23 2.46 44.39
N PHE A 528 52.44 3.51 43.58
CA PHE A 528 53.67 3.65 42.78
C PHE A 528 54.83 4.24 43.60
N PRO A 529 55.96 3.53 43.75
CA PRO A 529 57.13 4.05 44.47
C PRO A 529 57.80 5.20 43.70
N ALA A 530 58.08 6.31 44.39
CA ALA A 530 58.75 7.48 43.82
C ALA A 530 60.26 7.30 43.56
N GLU A 531 60.86 6.15 43.87
CA GLU A 531 62.33 6.02 43.99
C GLU A 531 63.07 5.33 42.83
N ASN A 532 62.44 4.87 41.74
CA ASN A 532 63.18 4.35 40.58
C ASN A 532 63.14 5.32 39.38
N THR A 533 63.93 6.39 39.48
CA THR A 533 64.13 7.41 38.43
C THR A 533 65.15 6.96 37.37
N GLN A 534 65.16 5.69 36.97
CA GLN A 534 66.09 5.18 35.96
C GLN A 534 65.43 4.10 35.06
N LEU A 535 64.52 4.52 34.17
CA LEU A 535 64.16 3.87 32.88
C LEU A 535 62.99 4.63 32.19
N TYR A 536 63.27 5.79 31.59
CA TYR A 536 62.28 6.80 31.23
C TYR A 536 61.50 6.63 29.89
N ALA A 537 61.42 5.42 29.30
CA ALA A 537 60.75 5.24 27.99
C ALA A 537 59.61 4.21 27.96
N SER A 538 59.73 3.06 28.64
CA SER A 538 58.68 2.02 28.64
C SER A 538 57.55 2.32 29.65
N ASP A 539 57.86 2.95 30.78
CA ASP A 539 56.88 3.30 31.83
C ASP A 539 56.03 4.53 31.51
N ALA A 540 56.50 5.44 30.64
CA ALA A 540 55.78 6.65 30.29
C ALA A 540 54.42 6.37 29.64
N THR A 541 54.32 5.31 28.84
CA THR A 541 53.07 4.89 28.17
C THR A 541 52.10 4.25 29.16
N MET A 542 52.61 3.46 30.13
CA MET A 542 51.80 2.85 31.19
C MET A 542 51.28 3.91 32.17
N MET A 543 52.13 4.86 32.55
CA MET A 543 51.79 6.03 33.37
C MET A 543 50.73 6.90 32.70
N LYS A 544 50.88 7.21 31.40
CA LYS A 544 49.87 7.96 30.64
C LYS A 544 48.53 7.22 30.56
N LYS A 545 48.53 5.89 30.42
CA LYS A 545 47.30 5.08 30.41
C LYS A 545 46.61 5.05 31.77
N LYS A 546 47.37 4.91 32.87
CA LYS A 546 46.82 4.94 34.23
C LYS A 546 46.30 6.32 34.61
N GLU A 547 47.01 7.38 34.20
CA GLU A 547 46.58 8.76 34.40
C GLU A 547 45.34 9.11 33.54
N ALA A 548 45.27 8.61 32.30
CA ALA A 548 44.07 8.73 31.48
C ALA A 548 42.87 7.96 32.08
N LEU A 549 43.10 6.76 32.63
CA LEU A 549 42.08 6.00 33.34
C LEU A 549 41.61 6.73 34.59
N ARG A 550 42.53 7.28 35.39
CA ARG A 550 42.20 8.09 36.57
C ARG A 550 41.34 9.30 36.20
N ARG A 551 41.72 10.04 35.14
CA ARG A 551 40.93 11.17 34.63
C ARG A 551 39.55 10.75 34.16
N HIS A 552 39.45 9.65 33.41
CA HIS A 552 38.16 9.12 32.95
C HIS A 552 37.24 8.70 34.11
N VAL A 553 37.79 8.03 35.13
CA VAL A 553 37.01 7.61 36.30
C VAL A 553 36.59 8.82 37.15
N LEU A 554 37.44 9.84 37.29
CA LEU A 554 37.10 11.10 37.94
C LEU A 554 35.98 11.84 37.19
N GLU A 555 36.11 11.98 35.87
CA GLU A 555 35.08 12.60 35.03
C GLU A 555 33.74 11.85 35.13
N ASN A 556 33.75 10.52 35.21
CA ASN A 556 32.53 9.73 35.43
C ASN A 556 31.91 10.00 36.80
N TYR A 557 32.72 10.02 37.87
CA TYR A 557 32.24 10.36 39.21
C TYR A 557 31.65 11.78 39.26
N GLU A 558 32.32 12.76 38.65
CA GLU A 558 31.83 14.15 38.57
C GLU A 558 30.51 14.25 37.78
N LYS A 559 30.39 13.53 36.66
CA LYS A 559 29.14 13.44 35.89
C LYS A 559 28.00 12.84 36.72
N ASP A 560 28.26 11.71 37.37
CA ASP A 560 27.27 11.05 38.23
C ASP A 560 26.86 11.97 39.40
N LEU A 561 27.82 12.71 39.98
CA LEU A 561 27.58 13.66 41.07
C LEU A 561 26.67 14.81 40.62
N VAL A 562 26.91 15.37 39.43
CA VAL A 562 26.06 16.42 38.85
C VAL A 562 24.64 15.90 38.62
N CYS A 563 24.49 14.71 38.04
CA CYS A 563 23.18 14.06 37.85
C CYS A 563 22.43 13.90 39.18
N VAL A 564 23.11 13.43 40.24
CA VAL A 564 22.53 13.30 41.58
C VAL A 564 22.12 14.65 42.15
N GLN A 565 22.95 15.70 42.02
CA GLN A 565 22.63 17.06 42.50
C GLN A 565 21.44 17.69 41.76
N GLU A 566 21.31 17.45 40.45
CA GLU A 566 20.16 17.90 39.69
C GLU A 566 18.86 17.23 40.16
N LEU A 567 18.92 15.93 40.48
CA LEU A 567 17.80 15.19 41.03
C LEU A 567 17.47 15.62 42.47
N GLU A 568 18.47 15.90 43.31
CA GLU A 568 18.30 16.48 44.66
C GLU A 568 17.53 17.82 44.58
N ARG A 569 17.89 18.68 43.61
CA ARG A 569 17.20 19.95 43.37
C ARG A 569 15.77 19.75 42.86
N LYS A 570 15.52 18.76 42.00
CA LYS A 570 14.18 18.46 41.48
C LYS A 570 13.26 17.87 42.55
N LEU A 571 13.81 17.06 43.45
CA LEU A 571 13.09 16.37 44.53
C LEU A 571 13.04 17.17 45.85
N ASN A 572 13.66 18.35 45.91
CA ASN A 572 13.83 19.15 47.13
C ASN A 572 14.45 18.35 48.30
N ILE A 573 15.53 17.61 48.02
CA ILE A 573 16.24 16.81 49.01
C ILE A 573 17.42 17.62 49.56
N ASP A 574 17.33 18.02 50.84
CA ASP A 574 18.36 18.81 51.52
C ASP A 574 19.56 17.95 51.98
N ILE A 575 19.32 16.67 52.28
CA ILE A 575 20.33 15.72 52.76
C ILE A 575 20.32 14.48 51.88
N ARG A 576 21.46 14.21 51.23
CA ARG A 576 21.65 13.03 50.38
C ARG A 576 21.36 11.73 51.11
N TRP A 577 20.55 10.88 50.51
CA TRP A 577 20.19 9.58 51.06
C TRP A 577 21.39 8.61 51.12
N LYS A 578 21.41 7.79 52.16
CA LYS A 578 22.38 6.72 52.42
C LYS A 578 21.66 5.38 52.58
N PRO A 579 22.34 4.24 52.41
CA PRO A 579 21.71 2.91 52.52
C PRO A 579 20.99 2.64 53.85
N GLU A 580 21.40 3.33 54.92
CA GLU A 580 20.80 3.21 56.25
C GLU A 580 19.50 4.02 56.41
N ASP A 581 19.25 5.00 55.53
CA ASP A 581 18.10 5.90 55.62
C ASP A 581 16.80 5.20 55.23
N ALA A 582 15.69 5.57 55.89
CA ALA A 582 14.39 4.97 55.66
C ALA A 582 13.89 5.23 54.24
N GLU A 583 14.19 6.42 53.71
CA GLU A 583 13.86 6.89 52.37
C GLU A 583 14.63 6.12 51.30
N TRP A 584 15.93 5.83 51.52
CA TRP A 584 16.72 4.99 50.63
C TRP A 584 16.14 3.57 50.58
N GLN A 585 15.82 2.99 51.73
CA GLN A 585 15.27 1.64 51.82
C GLN A 585 13.87 1.56 51.23
N HIS A 586 13.07 2.62 51.41
CA HIS A 586 11.77 2.75 50.79
C HIS A 586 11.88 2.84 49.27
N ALA A 587 12.74 3.72 48.75
CA ALA A 587 12.98 3.85 47.31
C ALA A 587 13.58 2.57 46.71
N GLY A 588 14.50 1.88 47.40
CA GLY A 588 15.00 0.57 46.97
C GLY A 588 13.90 -0.50 46.93
N ARG A 589 12.97 -0.48 47.89
CA ARG A 589 11.74 -1.32 47.82
C ARG A 589 10.83 -0.89 46.68
N LEU A 590 10.72 0.40 46.37
CA LEU A 590 9.97 0.90 45.21
C LEU A 590 10.60 0.42 43.90
N VAL A 591 11.93 0.50 43.74
CA VAL A 591 12.65 -0.01 42.56
C VAL A 591 12.43 -1.52 42.38
N ALA A 592 12.55 -2.31 43.45
CA ALA A 592 12.29 -3.74 43.39
C ALA A 592 10.80 -4.05 43.09
N ASN A 593 9.88 -3.34 43.74
CA ASN A 593 8.44 -3.42 43.45
C ASN A 593 8.15 -3.00 42.00
N ARG A 594 8.86 -2.02 41.44
CA ARG A 594 8.70 -1.53 40.07
C ARG A 594 9.14 -2.58 39.06
N GLU A 595 10.29 -3.22 39.27
CA GLU A 595 10.72 -4.33 38.40
C GLU A 595 9.72 -5.48 38.44
N TYR A 596 9.21 -5.82 39.63
CA TYR A 596 8.16 -6.81 39.80
C TYR A 596 6.84 -6.40 39.13
N GLN A 597 6.36 -5.19 39.38
CA GLN A 597 5.10 -4.68 38.80
C GLN A 597 5.19 -4.50 37.30
N ARG A 598 6.29 -3.97 36.74
CA ARG A 598 6.50 -3.92 35.28
C ARG A 598 6.52 -5.30 34.65
N ALA A 599 7.14 -6.27 35.32
CA ALA A 599 7.16 -7.64 34.83
C ALA A 599 5.77 -8.28 34.91
N LEU A 600 5.01 -7.98 35.97
CA LEU A 600 3.63 -8.38 36.19
C LEU A 600 2.69 -7.75 35.16
N ASP A 601 2.64 -6.42 35.05
CA ASP A 601 1.80 -5.65 34.11
C ASP A 601 2.08 -6.06 32.66
N ARG A 602 3.36 -6.31 32.33
CA ARG A 602 3.75 -6.81 31.00
C ARG A 602 3.27 -8.25 30.75
N LEU A 603 3.40 -9.13 31.75
CA LEU A 603 2.93 -10.51 31.65
C LEU A 603 1.40 -10.53 31.53
N GLU A 604 0.72 -9.82 32.40
CA GLU A 604 -0.73 -9.62 32.42
C GLU A 604 -1.23 -9.09 31.08
N GLY A 605 -0.70 -7.96 30.59
CA GLY A 605 -1.12 -7.38 29.32
C GLY A 605 -0.95 -8.34 28.14
N LEU A 606 0.10 -9.18 28.15
CA LEU A 606 0.32 -10.19 27.11
C LEU A 606 -0.63 -11.38 27.23
N VAL A 607 -0.95 -11.83 28.44
CA VAL A 607 -1.88 -12.94 28.69
C VAL A 607 -3.31 -12.52 28.38
N VAL A 608 -3.76 -11.37 28.90
CA VAL A 608 -5.08 -10.79 28.59
C VAL A 608 -5.25 -10.63 27.08
N ALA A 609 -4.24 -10.06 26.41
CA ALA A 609 -4.27 -9.95 24.95
C ALA A 609 -4.36 -11.31 24.25
N ARG A 610 -3.64 -12.34 24.71
CA ARG A 610 -3.68 -13.70 24.14
C ARG A 610 -5.05 -14.35 24.33
N ILE A 611 -5.67 -14.20 25.49
CA ILE A 611 -7.02 -14.72 25.75
C ILE A 611 -8.01 -14.06 24.79
N PHE A 612 -7.87 -12.75 24.53
CA PHE A 612 -8.79 -12.02 23.66
C PHE A 612 -8.65 -12.50 22.21
N GLU A 613 -7.45 -12.87 21.77
CA GLU A 613 -7.25 -13.49 20.46
C GLU A 613 -7.76 -14.92 20.35
N LEU A 614 -7.55 -15.75 21.38
CA LEU A 614 -8.02 -17.13 21.37
C LEU A 614 -9.55 -17.18 21.26
N SER A 615 -10.25 -16.25 21.92
CA SER A 615 -11.70 -16.07 21.76
C SER A 615 -12.11 -15.74 20.31
N LYS A 616 -11.22 -15.13 19.52
CA LYS A 616 -11.43 -14.81 18.10
C LYS A 616 -11.19 -16.01 17.18
N MET A 617 -10.32 -16.97 17.54
CA MET A 617 -10.07 -18.18 16.74
C MET A 617 -11.26 -19.14 16.68
N ASN A 618 -12.04 -19.22 17.76
CA ASN A 618 -13.18 -20.14 17.86
C ASN A 618 -14.43 -19.63 17.15
N ARG A 619 -14.35 -18.53 16.40
CA ARG A 619 -15.47 -18.00 15.62
C ARG A 619 -15.73 -18.85 14.38
N ALA A 620 -16.98 -19.29 14.22
CA ALA A 620 -17.49 -19.81 12.96
C ALA A 620 -17.28 -18.76 11.86
N SER A 621 -16.94 -19.20 10.64
CA SER A 621 -16.62 -18.40 9.43
C SER A 621 -15.21 -17.78 9.30
N THR A 622 -14.23 -18.17 10.13
CA THR A 622 -12.82 -17.77 9.91
C THR A 622 -12.17 -18.58 8.77
N GLY A 623 -11.77 -17.95 7.66
CA GLY A 623 -11.11 -18.60 6.53
C GLY A 623 -9.75 -19.26 6.90
N TYR A 624 -9.33 -20.30 6.16
CA TYR A 624 -8.08 -21.05 6.46
C TYR A 624 -6.83 -20.16 6.52
N LYS A 625 -6.72 -19.19 5.60
CA LYS A 625 -5.60 -18.23 5.58
C LYS A 625 -5.59 -17.35 6.84
N LEU A 626 -6.73 -16.80 7.25
CA LEU A 626 -6.84 -15.96 8.45
C LEU A 626 -6.50 -16.76 9.71
N ARG A 627 -6.96 -18.02 9.80
CA ARG A 627 -6.56 -18.95 10.87
C ARG A 627 -5.04 -19.15 10.93
N LYS A 628 -4.37 -19.25 9.78
CA LYS A 628 -2.90 -19.37 9.72
C LYS A 628 -2.19 -18.10 10.23
N HIS A 629 -2.72 -16.91 9.93
CA HIS A 629 -2.18 -15.64 10.44
C HIS A 629 -2.40 -15.51 11.95
N ILE A 630 -3.60 -15.80 12.44
CA ILE A 630 -3.89 -15.80 13.88
C ILE A 630 -3.01 -16.85 14.59
N ALA A 631 -2.84 -18.04 14.04
CA ALA A 631 -1.96 -19.08 14.60
C ALA A 631 -0.49 -18.63 14.67
N LYS A 632 0.05 -18.01 13.61
CA LYS A 632 1.40 -17.42 13.64
C LYS A 632 1.51 -16.31 14.69
N ALA A 633 0.48 -15.47 14.81
CA ALA A 633 0.45 -14.42 15.81
C ALA A 633 0.43 -14.99 17.25
N LEU A 634 -0.34 -16.04 17.48
CA LEU A 634 -0.36 -16.78 18.75
C LEU A 634 0.96 -17.45 19.08
N GLN A 635 1.66 -17.99 18.07
CA GLN A 635 2.99 -18.58 18.25
C GLN A 635 4.02 -17.53 18.69
N ALA A 636 4.06 -16.38 18.01
CA ALA A 636 4.94 -15.26 18.38
C ALA A 636 4.57 -14.64 19.74
N ARG A 637 3.28 -14.63 20.12
CA ARG A 637 2.86 -14.20 21.45
C ARG A 637 3.20 -15.21 22.53
N SER A 638 3.13 -16.50 22.22
CA SER A 638 3.57 -17.54 23.14
C SER A 638 5.04 -17.37 23.50
N SER A 639 5.92 -17.05 22.54
CA SER A 639 7.32 -16.75 22.85
C SER A 639 7.49 -15.45 23.65
N ALA A 640 6.71 -14.41 23.37
CA ALA A 640 6.72 -13.18 24.15
C ALA A 640 6.25 -13.38 25.60
N ILE A 641 5.22 -14.20 25.81
CA ILE A 641 4.71 -14.56 27.14
C ILE A 641 5.75 -15.38 27.89
N ARG A 642 6.44 -16.34 27.27
CA ARG A 642 7.55 -17.05 27.93
C ARG A 642 8.63 -16.09 28.42
N ALA A 643 9.06 -15.17 27.56
CA ALA A 643 10.06 -14.17 27.93
C ALA A 643 9.56 -13.23 29.04
N ALA A 644 8.27 -12.87 29.05
CA ALA A 644 7.67 -12.06 30.11
C ALA A 644 7.53 -12.85 31.42
N LEU A 645 7.16 -14.13 31.35
CA LEU A 645 7.07 -15.05 32.47
C LEU A 645 8.42 -15.27 33.15
N ASP A 646 9.48 -15.44 32.36
CA ASP A 646 10.85 -15.56 32.88
C ASP A 646 11.29 -14.28 33.63
N ARG A 647 10.92 -13.10 33.10
CA ARG A 647 11.17 -11.81 33.76
C ARG A 647 10.35 -11.66 35.03
N TYR A 648 9.07 -12.02 34.99
CA TYR A 648 8.18 -12.03 36.15
C TYR A 648 8.72 -12.92 37.25
N ASN A 649 9.04 -14.18 36.94
CA ASN A 649 9.57 -15.12 37.92
C ASN A 649 10.93 -14.69 38.48
N THR A 650 11.74 -14.00 37.69
CA THR A 650 13.02 -13.41 38.15
C THR A 650 12.76 -12.27 39.14
N ALA A 651 11.87 -11.34 38.83
CA ALA A 651 11.51 -10.25 39.72
C ALA A 651 10.78 -10.73 40.97
N ALA A 652 9.87 -11.71 40.84
CA ALA A 652 9.13 -12.33 41.94
C ALA A 652 10.08 -12.97 42.98
N ARG A 653 11.16 -13.62 42.53
CA ARG A 653 12.20 -14.17 43.41
C ARG A 653 13.04 -13.09 44.10
N ALA A 654 13.21 -11.93 43.48
CA ALA A 654 13.99 -10.82 44.02
C ALA A 654 13.21 -9.99 45.08
N MET A 655 11.90 -10.15 45.16
CA MET A 655 11.05 -9.50 46.18
C MET A 655 11.33 -10.01 47.59
N ASN A 656 11.09 -9.16 48.60
CA ASN A 656 11.17 -9.54 50.01
C ASN A 656 9.87 -9.16 50.76
N PRO A 657 9.04 -10.14 51.16
CA PRO A 657 9.19 -11.58 50.94
C PRO A 657 9.03 -11.96 49.44
N PRO A 658 9.64 -13.08 48.99
CA PRO A 658 9.48 -13.56 47.61
C PRO A 658 8.02 -13.77 47.23
N ARG A 659 7.66 -13.41 46.00
CA ARG A 659 6.30 -13.57 45.45
C ARG A 659 6.13 -14.93 44.78
N CYS A 660 4.87 -15.32 44.56
CA CYS A 660 4.53 -16.58 43.91
C CYS A 660 5.12 -16.64 42.49
N GLN A 661 5.75 -17.76 42.15
CA GLN A 661 6.27 -18.04 40.81
C GLN A 661 5.19 -18.76 40.01
N LEU A 662 5.07 -18.41 38.73
CA LEU A 662 4.10 -19.00 37.82
C LEU A 662 4.78 -19.99 36.85
N HIS A 663 4.10 -21.09 36.56
CA HIS A 663 4.51 -22.05 35.55
C HIS A 663 3.84 -21.76 34.20
N TRP A 664 4.47 -22.23 33.11
CA TRP A 664 3.94 -22.02 31.76
C TRP A 664 2.54 -22.63 31.57
N ASP A 665 2.31 -23.82 32.12
CA ASP A 665 1.02 -24.51 32.01
C ASP A 665 -0.08 -23.72 32.75
N GLU A 666 0.25 -23.15 33.91
CA GLU A 666 -0.59 -22.17 34.64
C GLU A 666 -0.76 -20.84 33.90
N VAL A 667 -0.04 -20.56 32.81
CA VAL A 667 -0.23 -19.33 32.03
C VAL A 667 -0.99 -19.61 30.72
N VAL A 668 -1.03 -20.86 30.28
CA VAL A 668 -1.59 -21.26 28.98
C VAL A 668 -2.88 -22.07 29.09
N GLU A 669 -3.06 -22.86 30.15
CA GLU A 669 -4.24 -23.72 30.33
C GLU A 669 -5.50 -22.97 30.78
N TYR A 670 -5.40 -21.68 31.11
CA TYR A 670 -6.57 -20.93 31.59
C TYR A 670 -7.54 -20.58 30.46
N ALA A 671 -8.70 -21.24 30.49
CA ALA A 671 -9.77 -21.09 29.52
C ALA A 671 -10.55 -19.77 29.67
N PHE A 672 -10.49 -19.10 30.83
CA PHE A 672 -11.26 -17.90 31.15
C PHE A 672 -10.48 -16.93 32.04
N LEU A 673 -10.72 -15.62 31.86
CA LEU A 673 -10.07 -14.57 32.66
C LEU A 673 -10.35 -14.71 34.18
N SER A 674 -11.49 -15.28 34.56
CA SER A 674 -11.92 -15.38 35.97
C SER A 674 -11.13 -16.38 36.81
N GLU A 675 -10.35 -17.24 36.16
CA GLU A 675 -9.58 -18.31 36.80
C GLU A 675 -8.08 -17.99 36.90
N PHE A 676 -7.60 -16.94 36.22
CA PHE A 676 -6.18 -16.59 36.19
C PHE A 676 -5.78 -15.86 37.49
N ASP A 677 -5.20 -16.58 38.45
CA ASP A 677 -4.83 -16.06 39.79
C ASP A 677 -3.91 -14.84 39.73
N LEU A 678 -3.11 -14.69 38.66
CA LEU A 678 -2.28 -13.50 38.41
C LEU A 678 -3.10 -12.19 38.35
N LEU A 679 -4.35 -12.23 37.89
CA LEU A 679 -5.23 -11.06 37.79
C LEU A 679 -5.83 -10.66 39.15
N ARG A 680 -5.79 -11.55 40.14
CA ARG A 680 -6.22 -11.24 41.52
C ARG A 680 -5.14 -10.48 42.28
N ASP A 681 -3.88 -10.68 41.89
CA ASP A 681 -2.71 -10.03 42.45
C ASP A 681 -2.28 -8.77 41.66
N SER A 682 -3.00 -8.41 40.59
CA SER A 682 -2.72 -7.20 39.81
C SER A 682 -3.24 -5.92 40.48
N ARG A 683 -2.78 -4.76 40.00
CA ARG A 683 -3.14 -3.44 40.57
C ARG A 683 -4.65 -3.18 40.58
N GLN A 684 -5.38 -3.76 39.64
CA GLN A 684 -6.84 -3.70 39.56
C GLN A 684 -7.37 -5.06 39.13
N ASP A 685 -8.08 -5.77 40.02
CA ASP A 685 -8.72 -7.02 39.66
C ASP A 685 -9.83 -6.78 38.62
N VAL A 686 -9.53 -7.08 37.36
CA VAL A 686 -10.48 -6.97 36.25
C VAL A 686 -11.36 -8.20 36.08
N SER A 687 -11.10 -9.30 36.81
CA SER A 687 -11.90 -10.53 36.69
C SER A 687 -13.38 -10.32 37.02
N GLN A 688 -13.68 -9.27 37.79
CA GLN A 688 -15.02 -8.88 38.21
C GLN A 688 -15.69 -7.89 37.24
N GLN A 689 -14.97 -7.39 36.24
CA GLN A 689 -15.51 -6.39 35.32
C GLN A 689 -16.44 -7.04 34.28
N PRO A 690 -17.67 -6.53 34.05
CA PRO A 690 -18.65 -7.20 33.19
C PRO A 690 -18.18 -7.45 31.74
N TRP A 691 -17.39 -6.53 31.19
CA TRP A 691 -16.86 -6.58 29.82
C TRP A 691 -15.81 -7.67 29.58
N THR A 692 -15.29 -8.27 30.65
CA THR A 692 -14.26 -9.30 30.56
C THR A 692 -14.83 -10.67 30.22
N THR A 693 -16.14 -10.89 30.40
CA THR A 693 -16.76 -12.21 30.18
C THR A 693 -16.87 -12.58 28.69
N PRO A 694 -16.77 -13.87 28.32
CA PRO A 694 -16.94 -14.31 26.93
C PRO A 694 -18.29 -13.90 26.31
N ALA A 695 -19.37 -13.95 27.11
CA ALA A 695 -20.69 -13.54 26.69
C ALA A 695 -20.75 -12.04 26.38
N ALA A 696 -20.17 -11.20 27.26
CA ALA A 696 -20.07 -9.76 27.02
C ALA A 696 -19.31 -9.43 25.74
N ARG A 697 -18.18 -10.10 25.47
CA ARG A 697 -17.40 -9.89 24.25
C ARG A 697 -18.15 -10.31 22.99
N LEU A 698 -18.82 -11.46 23.03
CA LEU A 698 -19.64 -11.91 21.90
C LEU A 698 -20.75 -10.89 21.62
N MET A 699 -21.40 -10.35 22.66
CA MET A 699 -22.39 -9.29 22.49
C MET A 699 -21.79 -8.00 21.94
N MET A 700 -20.60 -7.56 22.40
CA MET A 700 -19.89 -6.41 21.83
C MET A 700 -19.59 -6.62 20.34
N ASP A 701 -19.11 -7.79 19.94
CA ASP A 701 -18.85 -8.12 18.53
C ASP A 701 -20.12 -7.98 17.68
N TRP A 702 -21.24 -8.57 18.13
CA TRP A 702 -22.52 -8.45 17.44
C TRP A 702 -23.01 -7.01 17.37
N TYR A 703 -22.87 -6.25 18.46
CA TYR A 703 -23.26 -4.85 18.52
C TYR A 703 -22.45 -3.98 17.55
N PHE A 704 -21.12 -4.05 17.60
CA PHE A 704 -20.28 -3.25 16.71
C PHE A 704 -20.39 -3.69 15.25
N LYS A 705 -20.55 -5.00 14.98
CA LYS A 705 -20.85 -5.50 13.63
C LYS A 705 -22.18 -4.94 13.10
N LYS A 706 -23.21 -4.86 13.94
CA LYS A 706 -24.49 -4.21 13.61
C LYS A 706 -24.30 -2.73 13.28
N CYS A 707 -23.54 -1.99 14.10
CA CYS A 707 -23.24 -0.58 13.86
C CYS A 707 -22.53 -0.36 12.51
N ARG A 708 -21.50 -1.17 12.22
CA ARG A 708 -20.78 -1.15 10.94
C ARG A 708 -21.69 -1.49 9.75
N ALA A 709 -22.59 -2.45 9.89
CA ALA A 709 -23.55 -2.78 8.83
C ALA A 709 -24.58 -1.67 8.57
N LEU A 710 -25.02 -0.96 9.62
CA LEU A 710 -25.90 0.21 9.48
C LEU A 710 -25.20 1.37 8.76
N GLU A 711 -23.94 1.63 9.11
CA GLU A 711 -23.09 2.61 8.42
C GLU A 711 -22.87 2.23 6.95
N GLU A 712 -22.62 0.95 6.66
CA GLU A 712 -22.47 0.46 5.29
C GLU A 712 -23.69 0.75 4.42
N VAL A 713 -24.91 0.54 4.95
CA VAL A 713 -26.15 0.90 4.24
C VAL A 713 -26.21 2.41 3.93
N GLN A 714 -25.80 3.26 4.87
CA GLN A 714 -25.77 4.71 4.66
C GLN A 714 -24.75 5.10 3.58
N CYS A 715 -23.54 4.53 3.63
CA CYS A 715 -22.51 4.74 2.60
C CYS A 715 -23.00 4.29 1.23
N LEU A 716 -23.52 3.08 1.12
CA LEU A 716 -24.00 2.53 -0.15
C LEU A 716 -25.16 3.33 -0.74
N ASN A 717 -26.05 3.89 0.09
CA ASN A 717 -27.12 4.77 -0.41
C ASN A 717 -26.57 6.01 -1.14
N ILE A 718 -25.46 6.56 -0.66
CA ILE A 718 -24.78 7.70 -1.28
C ILE A 718 -24.06 7.23 -2.56
N GLU A 719 -23.25 6.17 -2.46
CA GLU A 719 -22.49 5.61 -3.59
C GLU A 719 -23.39 5.15 -4.76
N ILE A 720 -24.54 4.54 -4.46
CA ILE A 720 -25.56 4.17 -5.46
C ILE A 720 -26.08 5.39 -6.18
N ARG A 721 -26.34 6.48 -5.44
CA ARG A 721 -26.86 7.72 -6.01
C ARG A 721 -25.81 8.44 -6.86
N HIS A 722 -24.54 8.43 -6.43
CA HIS A 722 -23.42 8.89 -7.24
C HIS A 722 -23.39 8.13 -8.57
N PHE A 723 -23.42 6.80 -8.51
CA PHE A 723 -23.22 5.97 -9.69
C PHE A 723 -24.38 6.07 -10.69
N ILE A 724 -25.65 6.06 -10.24
CA ILE A 724 -26.78 6.21 -11.16
C ILE A 724 -26.83 7.59 -11.82
N THR A 725 -26.41 8.64 -11.11
CA THR A 725 -26.32 9.99 -11.66
C THR A 725 -25.19 10.06 -12.68
N TYR A 726 -24.02 9.52 -12.35
CA TYR A 726 -22.87 9.43 -13.25
C TYR A 726 -23.21 8.73 -14.58
N ILE A 727 -23.87 7.56 -14.56
CA ILE A 727 -24.23 6.84 -15.79
C ILE A 727 -25.03 7.75 -16.74
N GLN A 728 -25.99 8.52 -16.20
CA GLN A 728 -26.84 9.39 -17.01
C GLN A 728 -26.11 10.63 -17.52
N ASP A 729 -25.34 11.27 -16.65
CA ASP A 729 -24.66 12.52 -16.97
C ASP A 729 -23.49 12.28 -17.93
N GLU A 730 -22.70 11.21 -17.72
CA GLU A 730 -21.61 10.81 -18.60
C GLU A 730 -22.12 10.42 -20.00
N ASP A 731 -23.18 9.60 -20.10
CA ASP A 731 -23.75 9.23 -21.40
C ASP A 731 -24.27 10.47 -22.16
N ARG A 732 -24.98 11.37 -21.46
CA ARG A 732 -25.47 12.63 -22.04
C ARG A 732 -24.33 13.52 -22.50
N TYR A 733 -23.29 13.69 -21.68
CA TYR A 733 -22.13 14.51 -21.97
C TYR A 733 -21.40 14.00 -23.22
N LEU A 734 -21.02 12.72 -23.22
CA LEU A 734 -20.31 12.11 -24.34
C LEU A 734 -21.15 12.12 -25.61
N HIS A 735 -22.46 11.88 -25.52
CA HIS A 735 -23.36 11.95 -26.67
C HIS A 735 -23.42 13.37 -27.26
N ARG A 736 -23.54 14.39 -26.43
CA ARG A 736 -23.55 15.79 -26.86
C ARG A 736 -22.23 16.19 -27.53
N CYS A 737 -21.08 15.81 -26.95
CA CYS A 737 -19.77 16.05 -27.56
C CYS A 737 -19.64 15.35 -28.91
N GLU A 738 -20.13 14.11 -29.02
CA GLU A 738 -20.18 13.36 -30.29
C GLU A 738 -20.97 14.13 -31.36
N GLU A 739 -22.17 14.60 -31.03
CA GLU A 739 -23.04 15.33 -31.97
C GLU A 739 -22.43 16.65 -32.44
N GLN A 740 -21.84 17.43 -31.51
CA GLN A 740 -21.21 18.70 -31.83
C GLN A 740 -20.01 18.55 -32.78
N LEU A 741 -19.21 17.51 -32.60
CA LEU A 741 -18.04 17.26 -33.44
C LEU A 741 -18.35 16.54 -34.74
N ARG A 742 -19.53 15.91 -34.87
CA ARG A 742 -19.86 15.10 -36.04
C ARG A 742 -19.75 15.90 -37.35
N ALA A 743 -20.14 17.17 -37.33
CA ALA A 743 -20.11 18.05 -38.51
C ALA A 743 -18.72 18.65 -38.79
N THR A 744 -17.93 18.95 -37.76
CA THR A 744 -16.66 19.68 -37.87
C THR A 744 -15.44 18.76 -37.89
N HIS A 745 -15.49 17.64 -37.18
CA HIS A 745 -14.40 16.67 -37.06
C HIS A 745 -14.92 15.24 -36.89
N GLY A 746 -15.60 14.73 -37.92
CA GLY A 746 -16.21 13.39 -37.95
C GLY A 746 -15.32 12.23 -37.44
N PRO A 747 -14.03 12.14 -37.79
CA PRO A 747 -13.16 11.09 -37.27
C PRO A 747 -12.95 11.09 -35.76
N LEU A 748 -13.00 12.26 -35.12
CA LEU A 748 -12.82 12.40 -33.68
C LEU A 748 -14.14 12.15 -32.95
N ALA A 749 -15.27 12.58 -33.53
CA ALA A 749 -16.60 12.19 -33.06
C ALA A 749 -16.73 10.65 -33.02
N HIS A 750 -16.21 9.94 -34.03
CA HIS A 750 -16.19 8.48 -34.02
C HIS A 750 -15.37 7.90 -32.86
N GLN A 751 -14.23 8.50 -32.49
CA GLN A 751 -13.46 8.05 -31.32
C GLN A 751 -14.20 8.30 -30.00
N ILE A 752 -14.92 9.42 -29.87
CA ILE A 752 -15.79 9.66 -28.71
C ILE A 752 -16.89 8.61 -28.62
N SER A 753 -17.50 8.23 -29.76
CA SER A 753 -18.47 7.14 -29.80
C SER A 753 -17.89 5.81 -29.33
N ILE A 754 -16.65 5.47 -29.73
CA ILE A 754 -15.95 4.27 -29.23
C ILE A 754 -15.78 4.37 -27.71
N ARG A 755 -15.30 5.52 -27.19
CA ARG A 755 -15.10 5.73 -25.75
C ARG A 755 -16.39 5.61 -24.95
N ARG A 756 -17.48 6.23 -25.42
CA ARG A 756 -18.82 6.10 -24.80
C ARG A 756 -19.25 4.65 -24.72
N ASN A 757 -19.03 3.87 -25.79
CA ASN A 757 -19.44 2.47 -25.83
C ASN A 757 -18.62 1.57 -24.89
N VAL A 758 -17.41 1.97 -24.45
CA VAL A 758 -16.62 1.20 -23.46
C VAL A 758 -17.41 1.01 -22.17
N HIS A 759 -17.93 2.08 -21.57
CA HIS A 759 -18.79 1.99 -20.38
C HIS A 759 -20.24 1.67 -20.75
N GLY A 760 -20.76 2.25 -21.84
CA GLY A 760 -22.17 2.12 -22.23
C GLY A 760 -22.60 0.68 -22.54
N CYS A 761 -21.67 -0.20 -22.91
CA CYS A 761 -21.99 -1.62 -23.12
C CYS A 761 -22.43 -2.35 -21.84
N PHE A 762 -22.16 -1.79 -20.65
CA PHE A 762 -22.51 -2.35 -19.36
C PHE A 762 -23.74 -1.71 -18.71
N ASP A 763 -24.28 -0.62 -19.27
CA ASP A 763 -25.39 0.14 -18.64
C ASP A 763 -26.61 -0.72 -18.35
N THR A 764 -26.97 -1.62 -19.28
CA THR A 764 -28.11 -2.54 -19.06
C THR A 764 -27.86 -3.47 -17.87
N LEU A 765 -26.62 -3.93 -17.69
CA LEU A 765 -26.23 -4.76 -16.55
C LEU A 765 -26.27 -3.94 -15.25
N HIS A 766 -25.74 -2.71 -15.28
CA HIS A 766 -25.74 -1.80 -14.13
C HIS A 766 -27.16 -1.48 -13.67
N LEU A 767 -28.03 -1.04 -14.58
CA LEU A 767 -29.42 -0.70 -14.27
C LEU A 767 -30.18 -1.91 -13.73
N LYS A 768 -29.91 -3.12 -14.22
CA LYS A 768 -30.49 -4.36 -13.67
C LYS A 768 -30.07 -4.60 -12.23
N HIS A 769 -28.78 -4.49 -11.91
CA HIS A 769 -28.32 -4.66 -10.53
C HIS A 769 -28.88 -3.57 -9.61
N LEU A 770 -28.85 -2.31 -10.03
CA LEU A 770 -29.43 -1.19 -9.26
C LEU A 770 -30.92 -1.40 -9.00
N TYR A 771 -31.68 -1.84 -10.00
CA TYR A 771 -33.08 -2.24 -9.82
C TYR A 771 -33.21 -3.36 -8.78
N ASN A 772 -32.40 -4.42 -8.87
CA ASN A 772 -32.43 -5.50 -7.89
C ASN A 772 -32.12 -5.02 -6.47
N ILE A 773 -31.24 -4.02 -6.29
CA ILE A 773 -30.97 -3.41 -4.98
C ILE A 773 -32.27 -2.79 -4.41
N SER A 774 -33.01 -2.04 -5.23
CA SER A 774 -34.28 -1.42 -4.79
C SER A 774 -35.36 -2.43 -4.38
N GLN A 775 -35.24 -3.68 -4.82
CA GLN A 775 -36.16 -4.76 -4.47
C GLN A 775 -35.75 -5.51 -3.18
N LEU A 776 -34.58 -5.20 -2.60
CA LEU A 776 -34.15 -5.82 -1.34
C LEU A 776 -35.03 -5.35 -0.18
N ARG A 777 -35.49 -6.30 0.64
CA ARG A 777 -36.24 -5.98 1.85
C ARG A 777 -35.35 -5.22 2.84
N GLY A 778 -35.68 -3.97 3.11
CA GLY A 778 -34.87 -3.07 3.95
C GLY A 778 -34.08 -2.03 3.17
N PHE A 779 -34.19 -2.00 1.83
CA PHE A 779 -33.70 -0.88 1.04
C PHE A 779 -34.42 0.42 1.46
N ASN A 780 -33.63 1.47 1.73
CA ASN A 780 -34.12 2.77 2.15
C ASN A 780 -33.43 3.93 1.40
N GLY A 781 -32.64 3.62 0.36
CA GLY A 781 -32.03 4.59 -0.53
C GLY A 781 -32.97 5.09 -1.62
N THR A 782 -32.39 5.79 -2.60
CA THR A 782 -33.10 6.25 -3.78
C THR A 782 -32.34 5.89 -5.05
N LEU A 783 -33.07 5.54 -6.10
CA LEU A 783 -32.55 5.40 -7.45
C LEU A 783 -32.84 6.65 -8.31
N ALA A 784 -33.40 7.70 -7.73
CA ALA A 784 -33.59 8.96 -8.43
C ALA A 784 -32.23 9.67 -8.59
N PRO A 785 -31.81 9.97 -9.83
CA PRO A 785 -30.63 10.79 -10.10
C PRO A 785 -30.72 12.14 -9.40
N SER A 786 -29.55 12.73 -9.10
CA SER A 786 -29.46 14.08 -8.51
C SER A 786 -28.71 15.02 -9.45
N ILE A 787 -28.32 16.19 -8.94
CA ILE A 787 -27.45 17.14 -9.62
C ILE A 787 -26.02 16.96 -9.09
N SER A 788 -25.04 16.84 -9.97
CA SER A 788 -23.61 16.82 -9.62
C SER A 788 -23.21 18.11 -8.88
N ALA A 789 -22.46 17.96 -7.78
CA ALA A 789 -21.90 19.09 -7.03
C ALA A 789 -20.75 19.77 -7.80
N LEU A 790 -20.03 19.01 -8.62
CA LEU A 790 -18.95 19.51 -9.45
C LEU A 790 -19.53 20.02 -10.77
N LYS A 791 -19.73 21.34 -10.85
CA LYS A 791 -20.02 22.05 -12.12
C LYS A 791 -18.73 22.24 -12.92
N ALA A 792 -18.01 21.15 -13.21
CA ALA A 792 -16.79 21.24 -13.99
C ALA A 792 -17.11 21.44 -15.48
N THR A 793 -16.19 22.11 -16.18
CA THR A 793 -16.32 22.64 -17.54
C THR A 793 -16.64 21.56 -18.59
N GLY A 794 -17.93 21.32 -18.81
CA GLY A 794 -18.48 20.35 -19.74
C GLY A 794 -19.98 20.14 -19.56
N ASP A 795 -20.48 20.35 -18.34
CA ASP A 795 -21.90 20.17 -17.97
C ASP A 795 -22.83 21.34 -18.35
N SER A 796 -22.38 22.28 -19.21
CA SER A 796 -23.17 23.44 -19.69
C SER A 796 -23.62 23.28 -21.13
#